data_AF-A0A085MYT7-F1
#
_entry.id   AF-A0A085MYT7-F1
#
_cell.length_a   1.000
_cell.length_b   1.000
_cell.length_c   1.000
_cell.angle_alpha   90.00
_cell.angle_beta   90.00
_cell.angle_gamma   90.00
#
_symmetry.space_group_name_H-M   'P 1'
#
loop_
_entity.id
_entity.type
_entity.pdbx_description
1 polymer ?
#
loop_
_entity_poly.entity_id
_entity_poly.type
_entity_poly.pdbx_seq_one_letter_code
_entity_poly.pdbx_strand_id
1 'polypeptide(L)'
;MDIVITKADKGNVVVVMDMPFYLNRMSTLLSNPVYKPIQEDPTKNLHKTLKHLISEFARETGDETLSKIGKRLGHPSSYQCPEMYGLPKIHKVDIPFRPVVSSINSIFSELSSYLKRLIRPLVGKQRSAVKNSKTFCEELKHINIGSTDIMVSYDVKDLFTNVPRPDTLQVLMALLSSDVTLPQRTKLNPFHIVKLCSFCMLEGNIFHFRGSFYKQENGVPMGSPLSPVLAEVFMEYFERRVFSHTSTEIAPTYFRRYVDDIFAILKRGTENNFLDFLNRKCPNVVAFTIEKEVDGKLPFLDILIIRSEEGIKTTVYRKPTHSDKYIEFTSHHPRHVMIGILHGVINRALAICDQEYLEEELEHIRRTFKDNGYPVRLINSVIRRTLEGRTRETRPTSGPRLILPCYAGLGEKIKRLGNRLGFKVWFKDILIIRSEEGIKTTVYRKPTHSDKYIEFTSHHPRHVMIGILHGVINRALAICDQEYLEEELEHIRRTFKDNGYPVRLINSVIRRTLEGRTRETRPTSGPRLILPCYAGLGEKIKRLGNRLGFKVWFKGNKNLRCFLRNDKETRRPDRCRGVVYAITCACSASYIGETGNTLAHRYQDHMKALTWYRNAVDRLNGVPSRTQRGRPPTLDPREEMEQATQASAVAQHAAACERPPTTGEGALQGKALYDQED
;
A
#
# COMPACT_ATOMS: atom_id res chain seq x y z
N MET A 1 26.66 16.68 -12.94
CA MET A 1 25.50 17.59 -13.07
C MET A 1 24.69 17.47 -11.79
N ASP A 2 24.48 18.58 -11.09
CA ASP A 2 23.79 18.63 -9.81
C ASP A 2 22.28 18.79 -10.05
N ILE A 3 21.61 17.67 -10.35
CA ILE A 3 20.19 17.64 -10.76
C ILE A 3 19.33 16.99 -9.68
N VAL A 4 18.07 17.40 -9.61
CA VAL A 4 17.02 16.77 -8.81
C VAL A 4 16.05 16.05 -9.73
N ILE A 5 15.81 14.78 -9.45
CA ILE A 5 14.80 13.94 -10.09
C ILE A 5 13.71 13.68 -9.04
N THR A 6 12.49 14.10 -9.33
CA THR A 6 11.32 13.87 -8.46
C THR A 6 10.07 13.53 -9.27
N LYS A 7 8.93 13.37 -8.60
CA LYS A 7 7.62 13.25 -9.24
C LYS A 7 6.92 14.61 -9.24
N ALA A 8 6.13 14.87 -10.27
CA ALA A 8 5.17 15.96 -10.24
C ALA A 8 4.11 15.73 -9.16
N ASP A 9 3.54 16.80 -8.63
CA ASP A 9 2.42 16.75 -7.68
C ASP A 9 1.18 16.04 -8.27
N LYS A 10 0.90 16.27 -9.56
CA LYS A 10 -0.21 15.69 -10.32
C LYS A 10 0.27 15.16 -11.67
N GLY A 11 -0.48 14.23 -12.28
CA GLY A 11 -0.23 13.73 -13.64
C GLY A 11 0.75 12.55 -13.78
N ASN A 12 1.30 12.03 -12.66
CA ASN A 12 2.20 10.87 -12.63
C ASN A 12 3.45 11.02 -13.54
N VAL A 13 3.96 12.24 -13.67
CA VAL A 13 5.14 12.58 -14.50
C VAL A 13 6.40 12.64 -13.64
N VAL A 14 7.55 12.28 -14.23
CA VAL A 14 8.88 12.48 -13.64
C VAL A 14 9.37 13.88 -14.01
N VAL A 15 9.86 14.63 -13.02
CA VAL A 15 10.41 15.97 -13.21
C VAL A 15 11.90 15.93 -12.95
N VAL A 16 12.68 16.48 -13.89
CA VAL A 16 14.13 16.69 -13.77
C VAL A 16 14.34 18.20 -13.74
N MET A 17 15.09 18.69 -12.76
CA MET A 17 15.39 20.12 -12.59
C MET A 17 16.77 20.32 -11.96
N ASP A 18 17.30 21.54 -12.05
CA ASP A 18 18.57 21.88 -11.40
C ASP A 18 18.44 21.92 -9.88
N MET A 19 19.45 21.41 -9.16
CA MET A 19 19.49 21.42 -7.70
C MET A 19 19.34 22.83 -7.11
N PRO A 20 20.02 23.89 -7.63
CA PRO A 20 19.83 25.25 -7.14
C PRO A 20 18.39 25.75 -7.27
N PHE A 21 17.71 25.42 -8.38
CA PHE A 21 16.31 25.78 -8.57
C PHE A 21 15.41 25.10 -7.53
N TYR A 22 15.60 23.80 -7.30
CA TYR A 22 14.86 23.05 -6.29
C TYR A 22 15.07 23.62 -4.88
N LEU A 23 16.31 23.89 -4.51
CA LEU A 23 16.67 24.44 -3.20
C LEU A 23 16.07 25.83 -3.00
N ASN A 24 16.17 26.72 -3.99
CA ASN A 24 15.57 28.04 -3.92
C ASN A 24 14.05 27.98 -3.68
N ARG A 25 13.33 27.13 -4.43
CA ARG A 25 11.89 26.93 -4.25
C ARG A 25 11.54 26.37 -2.87
N MET A 26 12.33 25.44 -2.34
CA MET A 26 12.14 24.93 -0.98
C MET A 26 12.44 25.98 0.08
N SER A 27 13.48 26.81 -0.09
CA SER A 27 13.79 27.91 0.81
C SER A 27 12.69 28.96 0.84
N THR A 28 12.12 29.33 -0.32
CA THR A 28 10.94 30.22 -0.39
C THR A 28 9.72 29.61 0.30
N LEU A 29 9.55 28.29 0.25
CA LEU A 29 8.47 27.61 0.97
C LEU A 29 8.71 27.66 2.49
N LEU A 30 9.95 27.41 2.93
CA LEU A 30 10.35 27.36 4.33
C LEU A 30 10.46 28.76 4.98
N SER A 31 10.53 29.83 4.19
CA SER A 31 10.43 31.20 4.71
C SER A 31 9.02 31.58 5.16
N ASN A 32 8.01 30.73 4.89
CA ASN A 32 6.67 30.92 5.43
C ASN A 32 6.68 30.81 6.96
N PRO A 33 6.06 31.75 7.71
CA PRO A 33 6.07 31.77 9.18
C PRO A 33 5.43 30.53 9.83
N VAL A 34 4.68 29.73 9.08
CA VAL A 34 4.17 28.42 9.53
C VAL A 34 5.30 27.45 9.89
N TYR A 35 6.48 27.59 9.30
CA TYR A 35 7.65 26.75 9.57
C TYR A 35 8.68 27.54 10.39
N LYS A 36 9.00 27.04 11.58
CA LYS A 36 10.04 27.63 12.43
C LYS A 36 11.28 26.75 12.48
N PRO A 37 12.48 27.31 12.25
CA PRO A 37 13.71 26.57 12.45
C PRO A 37 13.90 26.21 13.93
N ILE A 38 14.45 25.04 14.21
CA ILE A 38 14.83 24.58 15.55
C ILE A 38 16.31 24.16 15.54
N GLN A 39 16.99 24.34 16.67
CA GLN A 39 18.45 24.19 16.76
C GLN A 39 18.91 22.73 16.71
N GLU A 40 18.15 21.82 17.30
CA GLU A 40 18.53 20.42 17.47
C GLU A 40 17.39 19.47 17.13
N ASP A 41 17.74 18.21 16.83
CA ASP A 41 16.78 17.13 16.59
C ASP A 41 16.02 16.77 17.90
N PRO A 42 14.73 17.09 18.03
CA PRO A 42 13.98 16.83 19.25
C PRO A 42 13.46 15.39 19.33
N THR A 43 13.71 14.54 18.31
CA THR A 43 13.15 13.19 18.19
C THR A 43 13.41 12.34 19.43
N LYS A 44 14.62 12.42 20.02
CA LYS A 44 14.96 11.65 21.23
C LYS A 44 14.13 12.05 22.45
N ASN A 45 13.90 13.36 22.64
CA ASN A 45 13.12 13.85 23.77
C ASN A 45 11.64 13.54 23.58
N LEU A 46 11.12 13.78 22.38
CA LEU A 46 9.74 13.44 22.02
C LEU A 46 9.46 11.94 22.15
N HIS A 47 10.43 11.09 21.79
CA HIS A 47 10.33 9.65 21.95
C HIS A 47 10.14 9.25 23.42
N LYS A 48 10.94 9.82 24.33
CA LYS A 48 10.80 9.57 25.77
C LYS A 48 9.42 9.99 26.29
N THR A 49 8.99 11.21 25.96
CA THR A 49 7.70 11.75 26.40
C THR A 49 6.52 10.95 25.84
N LEU A 50 6.57 10.60 24.55
CA LEU A 50 5.56 9.77 23.90
C LEU A 50 5.47 8.38 24.54
N LYS A 51 6.61 7.76 24.80
CA LYS A 51 6.67 6.45 25.45
C LYS A 51 6.06 6.48 26.84
N HIS A 52 6.34 7.54 27.62
CA HIS A 52 5.74 7.72 28.93
C HIS A 52 4.22 7.84 28.84
N LEU A 53 3.72 8.74 27.99
CA LEU A 53 2.28 8.97 27.79
C LEU A 53 1.54 7.69 27.34
N ILE A 54 2.11 6.95 26.39
CA ILE A 54 1.54 5.68 25.93
C ILE A 54 1.53 4.63 27.04
N SER A 55 2.60 4.55 27.83
CA SER A 55 2.70 3.56 28.91
C SER A 55 1.72 3.85 30.04
N GLU A 56 1.54 5.13 30.39
CA GLU A 56 0.55 5.62 31.34
C GLU A 56 -0.87 5.23 30.90
N PHE A 57 -1.29 5.63 29.71
CA PHE A 57 -2.65 5.36 29.20
C PHE A 57 -2.90 3.87 28.94
N ALA A 58 -1.88 3.12 28.53
CA ALA A 58 -1.99 1.67 28.38
C ALA A 58 -2.19 0.98 29.73
N ARG A 59 -1.52 1.45 30.79
CA ARG A 59 -1.68 0.94 32.16
C ARG A 59 -3.06 1.28 32.73
N GLU A 60 -3.53 2.50 32.52
CA GLU A 60 -4.82 2.96 33.02
C GLU A 60 -6.01 2.27 32.36
N THR A 61 -5.95 2.04 31.05
CA THR A 61 -7.10 1.49 30.30
C THR A 61 -7.00 0.01 29.99
N GLY A 62 -5.81 -0.58 30.08
CA GLY A 62 -5.55 -1.95 29.64
C GLY A 62 -5.77 -2.15 28.12
N ASP A 63 -5.63 -1.10 27.30
CA ASP A 63 -5.72 -1.21 25.84
C ASP A 63 -4.51 -1.98 25.27
N GLU A 64 -4.78 -3.15 24.70
CA GLU A 64 -3.75 -4.03 24.16
C GLU A 64 -3.06 -3.46 22.92
N THR A 65 -3.78 -2.70 22.10
CA THR A 65 -3.20 -2.13 20.87
C THR A 65 -2.22 -1.04 21.25
N LEU A 66 -2.60 -0.15 22.17
CA LEU A 66 -1.73 0.89 22.68
C LEU A 66 -0.50 0.29 23.39
N SER A 67 -0.68 -0.79 24.16
CA SER A 67 0.41 -1.55 24.76
C SER A 67 1.39 -2.12 23.73
N LYS A 68 0.90 -2.68 22.62
CA LYS A 68 1.74 -3.20 21.52
C LYS A 68 2.54 -2.08 20.85
N ILE A 69 1.93 -0.91 20.65
CA ILE A 69 2.62 0.28 20.12
C ILE A 69 3.73 0.71 21.07
N GLY A 70 3.45 0.79 22.38
CA GLY A 70 4.44 1.14 23.40
C GLY A 70 5.64 0.18 23.44
N LYS A 71 5.42 -1.12 23.29
CA LYS A 71 6.50 -2.13 23.22
C LYS A 71 7.40 -1.92 22.00
N ARG A 72 6.82 -1.63 20.83
CA ARG A 72 7.59 -1.38 19.60
C ARG A 72 8.40 -0.09 19.70
N LEU A 73 7.79 0.96 20.27
CA LEU A 73 8.48 2.21 20.63
C LEU A 73 9.66 1.98 21.59
N GLY A 74 9.74 0.85 22.29
CA GLY A 74 10.87 0.52 23.16
C GLY A 74 12.25 0.51 22.50
N HIS A 75 12.34 0.52 21.17
CA HIS A 75 13.58 0.53 20.40
C HIS A 75 13.87 1.96 19.87
N PRO A 76 14.38 2.91 20.68
CA PRO A 76 14.59 4.32 20.29
C PRO A 76 15.47 4.49 19.06
N SER A 77 16.26 3.47 18.80
CA SER A 77 17.31 3.44 17.82
C SER A 77 16.69 3.35 16.40
N SER A 78 15.53 2.71 16.22
CA SER A 78 14.87 2.50 14.91
C SER A 78 14.11 3.72 14.35
N TYR A 79 14.03 4.83 15.08
CA TYR A 79 13.18 5.96 14.70
C TYR A 79 13.98 7.15 14.20
N GLN A 80 13.41 7.87 13.25
CA GLN A 80 14.05 9.02 12.60
C GLN A 80 13.14 10.25 12.63
N CYS A 81 13.78 11.41 12.65
CA CYS A 81 13.09 12.67 12.36
C CYS A 81 12.47 12.57 10.95
N PRO A 82 11.19 12.94 10.78
CA PRO A 82 10.56 12.93 9.45
C PRO A 82 11.31 13.80 8.44
N GLU A 83 11.46 13.33 7.20
CA GLU A 83 12.14 14.06 6.13
C GLU A 83 11.16 14.84 5.26
N MET A 84 11.42 16.12 5.02
CA MET A 84 10.61 16.95 4.13
C MET A 84 11.15 16.93 2.69
N TYR A 85 10.25 16.91 1.72
CA TYR A 85 10.56 17.13 0.31
C TYR A 85 9.41 17.86 -0.39
N GLY A 86 9.72 18.54 -1.50
CA GLY A 86 8.77 19.30 -2.30
C GLY A 86 8.39 18.58 -3.58
N LEU A 87 7.10 18.57 -3.91
CA LEU A 87 6.61 18.07 -5.20
C LEU A 87 6.23 19.26 -6.10
N PRO A 88 6.86 19.43 -7.27
CA PRO A 88 6.55 20.54 -8.18
C PRO A 88 5.12 20.44 -8.72
N LYS A 89 4.34 21.51 -8.56
CA LYS A 89 3.02 21.68 -9.20
C LYS A 89 3.19 22.24 -10.62
N ILE A 90 3.71 21.41 -11.53
CA ILE A 90 4.05 21.79 -12.93
C ILE A 90 2.90 22.34 -13.77
N HIS A 91 1.67 22.25 -13.29
CA HIS A 91 0.46 22.75 -13.94
C HIS A 91 0.05 24.15 -13.46
N LYS A 92 0.83 24.76 -12.55
CA LYS A 92 0.62 26.12 -12.04
C LYS A 92 1.75 27.03 -12.50
N VAL A 93 1.42 28.31 -12.70
CA VAL A 93 2.40 29.38 -12.93
C VAL A 93 3.41 29.40 -11.77
N ASP A 94 4.68 29.71 -12.06
CA ASP A 94 5.82 29.71 -11.14
C ASP A 94 6.20 28.37 -10.50
N ILE A 95 5.49 27.28 -10.81
CA ILE A 95 5.76 25.91 -10.35
C ILE A 95 5.96 25.86 -8.81
N PRO A 96 4.96 26.27 -8.01
CA PRO A 96 5.02 26.15 -6.55
C PRO A 96 5.14 24.69 -6.12
N PHE A 97 5.79 24.44 -4.99
CA PHE A 97 5.99 23.09 -4.48
C PHE A 97 4.90 22.71 -3.47
N ARG A 98 4.44 21.46 -3.52
CA ARG A 98 3.65 20.87 -2.44
C ARG A 98 4.61 20.31 -1.39
N PRO A 99 4.59 20.80 -0.14
CA PRO A 99 5.39 20.24 0.93
C PRO A 99 4.88 18.86 1.32
N VAL A 100 5.78 17.89 1.49
CA VAL A 100 5.43 16.57 2.03
C VAL A 100 6.46 16.16 3.07
N VAL A 101 5.97 15.80 4.25
CA VAL A 101 6.76 15.26 5.36
C VAL A 101 6.61 13.74 5.38
N SER A 102 7.69 13.03 5.10
CA SER A 102 7.74 11.57 5.09
C SER A 102 7.67 11.04 6.51
N SER A 103 6.51 10.51 6.93
CA SER A 103 6.36 9.87 8.24
C SER A 103 6.90 8.43 8.31
N ILE A 104 7.59 7.96 7.26
CA ILE A 104 8.20 6.62 7.24
C ILE A 104 9.23 6.55 8.37
N ASN A 105 9.19 5.49 9.19
CA ASN A 105 10.07 5.29 10.35
C ASN A 105 10.03 6.41 11.41
N SER A 106 9.00 7.27 11.39
CA SER A 106 8.75 8.26 12.44
C SER A 106 8.17 7.61 13.70
N ILE A 107 8.51 8.15 14.87
CA ILE A 107 7.93 7.76 16.18
C ILE A 107 6.39 7.90 16.22
N PHE A 108 5.82 8.73 15.34
CA PHE A 108 4.37 9.03 15.30
C PHE A 108 3.58 8.15 14.34
N SER A 109 4.23 7.40 13.45
CA SER A 109 3.57 6.72 12.31
C SER A 109 2.54 5.67 12.75
N GLU A 110 2.94 4.78 13.66
CA GLU A 110 2.09 3.68 14.12
C GLU A 110 0.93 4.21 14.98
N LEU A 111 1.23 5.14 15.89
CA LEU A 111 0.21 5.80 16.71
C LEU A 111 -0.80 6.58 15.83
N SER A 112 -0.32 7.36 14.86
CA SER A 112 -1.18 8.12 13.94
C SER A 112 -2.10 7.20 13.14
N SER A 113 -1.61 6.03 12.72
CA SER A 113 -2.41 5.02 12.01
C SER A 113 -3.48 4.39 12.91
N TYR A 114 -3.15 4.14 14.18
CA TYR A 114 -4.10 3.65 15.17
C TYR A 114 -5.18 4.69 15.47
N LEU A 115 -4.81 5.94 15.75
CA LEU A 115 -5.75 7.05 16.00
C LEU A 115 -6.65 7.31 14.79
N LYS A 116 -6.09 7.29 13.57
CA LYS A 116 -6.86 7.38 12.33
C LYS A 116 -7.98 6.33 12.29
N ARG A 117 -7.70 5.08 12.66
CA ARG A 117 -8.70 4.00 12.68
C ARG A 117 -9.82 4.27 13.69
N LEU A 118 -9.49 4.87 14.84
CA LEU A 118 -10.48 5.25 15.85
C LEU A 118 -11.35 6.43 15.41
N ILE A 119 -10.80 7.40 14.68
CA ILE A 119 -11.54 8.61 14.31
C ILE A 119 -12.30 8.45 12.99
N ARG A 120 -11.83 7.59 12.08
CA ARG A 120 -12.42 7.42 10.74
C ARG A 120 -13.94 7.19 10.73
N PRO A 121 -14.55 6.43 11.65
CA PRO A 121 -16.01 6.25 11.68
C PRO A 121 -16.82 7.49 12.09
N LEU A 122 -16.17 8.57 12.53
CA LEU A 122 -16.83 9.82 12.95
C LEU A 122 -17.01 10.82 11.81
N VAL A 123 -16.23 10.67 10.72
CA VAL A 123 -16.13 11.64 9.62
C VAL A 123 -16.69 11.08 8.32
N GLY A 124 -16.91 11.95 7.34
CA GLY A 124 -17.60 11.66 6.09
C GLY A 124 -19.10 11.45 6.25
N LYS A 125 -19.73 12.05 7.28
CA LYS A 125 -21.15 11.87 7.61
C LYS A 125 -22.04 13.04 7.16
N GLN A 126 -21.46 14.18 6.78
CA GLN A 126 -22.27 15.29 6.26
C GLN A 126 -22.97 14.91 4.96
N ARG A 127 -24.18 15.44 4.77
CA ARG A 127 -24.94 15.31 3.51
C ARG A 127 -24.23 15.97 2.32
N SER A 128 -23.40 16.98 2.59
CA SER A 128 -22.54 17.66 1.63
C SER A 128 -21.35 16.81 1.18
N ALA A 129 -20.97 15.75 1.91
CA ALA A 129 -19.75 15.00 1.64
C ALA A 129 -19.89 14.09 0.41
N VAL A 130 -18.98 14.26 -0.54
CA VAL A 130 -18.87 13.41 -1.72
C VAL A 130 -17.86 12.31 -1.47
N LYS A 131 -18.25 11.06 -1.74
CA LYS A 131 -17.36 9.90 -1.55
C LYS A 131 -16.40 9.70 -2.72
N ASN A 132 -16.89 9.87 -3.95
CA ASN A 132 -16.14 9.74 -5.18
C ASN A 132 -16.90 10.34 -6.36
N SER A 133 -16.21 10.47 -7.48
CA SER A 133 -16.73 11.03 -8.73
C SER A 133 -17.95 10.28 -9.27
N LYS A 134 -18.01 8.95 -9.13
CA LYS A 134 -19.15 8.16 -9.61
C LYS A 134 -20.45 8.53 -8.87
N THR A 135 -20.42 8.54 -7.54
CA THR A 135 -21.61 8.91 -6.75
C THR A 135 -22.04 10.35 -7.03
N PHE A 136 -21.06 11.23 -7.28
CA PHE A 136 -21.34 12.61 -7.64
C PHE A 136 -22.00 12.74 -9.02
N CYS A 137 -21.51 12.04 -10.05
CA CYS A 137 -22.16 11.98 -11.36
C CYS A 137 -23.60 11.46 -11.28
N GLU A 138 -23.86 10.45 -10.44
CA GLU A 138 -25.22 9.93 -10.21
C GLU A 138 -26.13 11.01 -9.60
N GLU A 139 -25.64 11.82 -8.67
CA GLU A 139 -26.40 12.94 -8.10
C GLU A 139 -26.66 14.07 -9.11
N LEU A 140 -25.65 14.43 -9.92
CA LEU A 140 -25.76 15.52 -10.90
C LEU A 140 -26.89 15.30 -11.93
N LYS A 141 -27.21 14.04 -12.27
CA LYS A 141 -28.27 13.69 -13.21
C LYS A 141 -29.66 14.13 -12.78
N HIS A 142 -29.85 14.38 -11.49
CA HIS A 142 -31.13 14.78 -10.90
C HIS A 142 -31.21 16.29 -10.65
N ILE A 143 -30.20 17.06 -11.05
CA ILE A 143 -30.12 18.50 -10.80
C ILE A 143 -30.53 19.26 -12.05
N ASN A 144 -31.50 20.17 -11.89
CA ASN A 144 -31.87 21.14 -12.91
C ASN A 144 -31.15 22.47 -12.63
N ILE A 145 -30.40 22.96 -13.61
CA ILE A 145 -29.72 24.26 -13.53
C ILE A 145 -30.49 25.27 -14.38
N GLY A 146 -31.05 26.30 -13.74
CA GLY A 146 -31.74 27.39 -14.44
C GLY A 146 -30.78 28.35 -15.13
N SER A 147 -31.28 29.16 -16.06
CA SER A 147 -30.49 30.21 -16.74
C SER A 147 -29.93 31.26 -15.78
N THR A 148 -30.60 31.46 -14.64
CA THR A 148 -30.18 32.38 -13.57
C THR A 148 -29.14 31.78 -12.61
N ASP A 149 -28.81 30.50 -12.77
CA ASP A 149 -27.83 29.82 -11.92
C ASP A 149 -26.44 29.82 -12.56
N ILE A 150 -25.42 29.68 -11.70
CA ILE A 150 -24.01 29.55 -12.06
C ILE A 150 -23.38 28.37 -11.31
N MET A 151 -22.63 27.54 -12.02
CA MET A 151 -21.77 26.53 -11.38
C MET A 151 -20.45 27.16 -10.98
N VAL A 152 -20.00 26.87 -9.76
CA VAL A 152 -18.71 27.33 -9.25
C VAL A 152 -18.02 26.22 -8.48
N SER A 153 -16.70 26.23 -8.51
CA SER A 153 -15.88 25.42 -7.62
C SER A 153 -15.17 26.31 -6.63
N TYR A 154 -15.32 26.03 -5.34
CA TYR A 154 -14.52 26.66 -4.30
C TYR A 154 -13.37 25.72 -3.92
N ASP A 155 -12.16 26.26 -3.81
CA ASP A 155 -10.96 25.51 -3.38
C ASP A 155 -10.41 26.11 -2.09
N VAL A 156 -10.01 25.26 -1.16
CA VAL A 156 -9.43 25.67 0.12
C VAL A 156 -7.92 25.86 -0.04
N LYS A 157 -7.44 27.10 0.13
CA LYS A 157 -6.00 27.42 0.07
C LYS A 157 -5.25 26.72 1.20
N ASP A 158 -4.35 25.81 0.79
CA ASP A 158 -3.39 25.12 1.64
C ASP A 158 -4.01 24.55 2.93
N LEU A 159 -5.16 23.85 2.79
CA LEU A 159 -5.97 23.34 3.89
C LEU A 159 -5.12 22.76 5.04
N PHE A 160 -4.21 21.83 4.74
CA PHE A 160 -3.44 21.13 5.77
C PHE A 160 -2.54 22.06 6.60
N THR A 161 -1.90 23.09 6.03
CA THR A 161 -1.07 24.03 6.81
C THR A 161 -1.90 25.01 7.64
N ASN A 162 -3.21 25.05 7.41
CA ASN A 162 -4.13 26.05 7.92
C ASN A 162 -5.20 25.48 8.86
N VAL A 163 -5.30 24.16 9.04
CA VAL A 163 -6.26 23.54 9.98
C VAL A 163 -6.04 24.06 11.41
N PRO A 164 -7.05 24.69 12.05
CA PRO A 164 -6.91 25.20 13.42
C PRO A 164 -6.94 24.05 14.41
N ARG A 165 -5.77 23.66 14.92
CA ARG A 165 -5.64 22.49 15.80
C ARG A 165 -6.47 22.59 17.09
N PRO A 166 -6.52 23.71 17.83
CA PRO A 166 -7.30 23.78 19.07
C PRO A 166 -8.78 23.51 18.85
N ASP A 167 -9.39 24.21 17.88
CA ASP A 167 -10.80 24.04 17.52
C ASP A 167 -11.07 22.61 17.04
N THR A 168 -10.19 22.08 16.20
CA THR A 168 -10.32 20.71 15.66
C THR A 168 -10.29 19.67 16.77
N LEU A 169 -9.39 19.81 17.76
CA LEU A 169 -9.29 18.89 18.90
C LEU A 169 -10.49 19.02 19.84
N GLN A 170 -11.03 20.22 20.03
CA GLN A 170 -12.25 20.44 20.81
C GLN A 170 -13.46 19.78 20.15
N VAL A 171 -13.63 19.97 18.84
CA VAL A 171 -14.70 19.31 18.07
C VAL A 171 -14.53 17.80 18.11
N LEU A 172 -13.30 17.30 17.97
CA LEU A 172 -13.02 15.87 18.07
C LEU A 172 -13.41 15.30 19.44
N MET A 173 -13.12 16.03 20.53
CA MET A 173 -13.52 15.64 21.88
C MET A 173 -15.05 15.49 21.97
N ALA A 174 -15.80 16.46 21.45
CA ALA A 174 -17.26 16.41 21.45
C ALA A 174 -17.78 15.21 20.64
N LEU A 175 -17.26 15.00 19.44
CA LEU A 175 -17.66 13.87 18.57
C LEU A 175 -17.37 12.51 19.21
N LEU A 176 -16.21 12.34 19.84
CA LEU A 176 -15.85 11.10 20.54
C LEU A 176 -16.73 10.87 21.78
N SER A 177 -17.06 11.93 22.50
CA SER A 177 -17.92 11.86 23.69
C SER A 177 -19.35 11.44 23.35
N SER A 178 -19.84 11.82 22.16
CA SER A 178 -21.16 11.42 21.66
C SER A 178 -21.16 10.08 20.93
N ASP A 179 -20.02 9.41 20.77
CA ASP A 179 -19.93 8.19 19.97
C ASP A 179 -20.13 6.91 20.80
N VAL A 180 -21.36 6.39 20.74
CA VAL A 180 -21.76 5.12 21.37
C VAL A 180 -21.00 3.90 20.85
N THR A 181 -20.34 4.00 19.69
CA THR A 181 -19.56 2.91 19.07
C THR A 181 -18.07 2.92 19.47
N LEU A 182 -17.63 3.87 20.29
CA LEU A 182 -16.25 3.97 20.75
C LEU A 182 -15.77 2.76 21.59
N PRO A 183 -16.55 2.26 22.58
CA PRO A 183 -16.11 1.14 23.42
C PRO A 183 -15.83 -0.16 22.65
N GLN A 184 -16.49 -0.37 21.49
CA GLN A 184 -16.26 -1.54 20.64
C GLN A 184 -14.94 -1.47 19.86
N ARG A 185 -14.33 -0.28 19.77
CA ARG A 185 -13.12 -0.03 18.96
C ARG A 185 -11.85 0.08 19.81
N THR A 186 -11.98 0.50 21.06
CA THR A 186 -10.85 0.73 21.98
C THR A 186 -11.34 0.82 23.43
N LYS A 187 -10.42 0.59 24.38
CA LYS A 187 -10.64 0.88 25.81
C LYS A 187 -10.28 2.32 26.19
N LEU A 188 -9.80 3.12 25.24
CA LEU A 188 -9.48 4.53 25.45
C LEU A 188 -10.76 5.37 25.47
N ASN A 189 -10.86 6.26 26.46
CA ASN A 189 -11.90 7.27 26.52
C ASN A 189 -11.58 8.45 25.55
N PRO A 190 -12.54 9.38 25.32
CA PRO A 190 -12.33 10.54 24.46
C PRO A 190 -11.09 11.37 24.84
N PHE A 191 -10.85 11.57 26.15
CA PHE A 191 -9.71 12.34 26.64
C PHE A 191 -8.37 11.74 26.22
N HIS A 192 -8.18 10.42 26.40
CA HIS A 192 -6.93 9.75 26.00
C HIS A 192 -6.67 9.92 24.51
N ILE A 193 -7.70 9.74 23.67
CA ILE A 193 -7.58 9.83 22.21
C ILE A 193 -7.21 11.26 21.79
N VAL A 194 -7.90 12.27 22.33
CA VAL A 194 -7.64 13.69 22.02
C VAL A 194 -6.26 14.10 22.52
N LYS A 195 -5.82 13.65 23.70
CA LYS A 195 -4.48 13.95 24.23
C LYS A 195 -3.38 13.34 23.36
N LEU A 196 -3.56 12.10 22.88
CA LEU A 196 -2.63 11.46 21.94
C LEU A 196 -2.60 12.18 20.57
N CYS A 197 -3.76 12.60 20.06
CA CYS A 197 -3.84 13.41 18.83
C CYS A 197 -3.15 14.76 18.99
N SER A 198 -3.41 15.43 20.12
CA SER A 198 -2.78 16.70 20.49
C SER A 198 -1.26 16.57 20.51
N PHE A 199 -0.73 15.54 21.17
CA PHE A 199 0.71 15.28 21.18
C PHE A 199 1.29 15.09 19.76
N CYS A 200 0.62 14.31 18.91
CA CYS A 200 1.06 14.09 17.53
C CYS A 200 1.08 15.37 16.68
N MET A 201 0.11 16.27 16.89
CA MET A 201 -0.07 17.47 16.06
C MET A 201 0.65 18.72 16.59
N LEU A 202 0.82 18.83 17.92
CA LEU A 202 1.49 19.97 18.55
C LEU A 202 2.99 19.74 18.70
N GLU A 203 3.39 18.53 19.10
CA GLU A 203 4.78 18.20 19.35
C GLU A 203 5.43 17.40 18.22
N GLY A 204 4.64 16.56 17.54
CA GLY A 204 5.14 15.67 16.49
C GLY A 204 5.30 16.28 15.11
N ASN A 205 4.93 17.55 14.94
CA ASN A 205 5.04 18.31 13.69
C ASN A 205 6.45 18.83 13.44
N ILE A 206 7.43 17.94 13.49
CA ILE A 206 8.83 18.23 13.24
C ILE A 206 9.28 17.60 11.93
N PHE A 207 10.27 18.20 11.29
CA PHE A 207 10.93 17.59 10.14
C PHE A 207 12.36 18.10 9.97
N HIS A 208 13.13 17.32 9.22
CA HIS A 208 14.46 17.66 8.76
C HIS A 208 14.42 18.02 7.26
N PHE A 209 15.24 19.00 6.87
CA PHE A 209 15.53 19.34 5.48
C PHE A 209 16.94 19.92 5.37
N ARG A 210 17.83 19.27 4.58
CA ARG A 210 19.16 19.79 4.22
C ARG A 210 20.00 20.22 5.41
N GLY A 211 20.10 19.36 6.42
CA GLY A 211 20.90 19.60 7.63
C GLY A 211 20.26 20.53 8.65
N SER A 212 19.09 21.08 8.36
CA SER A 212 18.33 21.96 9.26
C SER A 212 17.08 21.25 9.77
N PHE A 213 16.66 21.58 10.99
CA PHE A 213 15.46 21.06 11.61
C PHE A 213 14.40 22.16 11.71
N TYR A 214 13.14 21.77 11.57
CA TYR A 214 12.01 22.69 11.61
C TYR A 214 10.84 22.10 12.40
N LYS A 215 10.02 23.00 12.95
CA LYS A 215 8.71 22.70 13.54
C LYS A 215 7.62 23.43 12.74
N GLN A 216 6.56 22.70 12.37
CA GLN A 216 5.37 23.28 11.77
C GLN A 216 4.42 23.76 12.87
N GLU A 217 4.29 25.08 13.00
CA GLU A 217 3.60 25.75 14.10
C GLU A 217 2.10 25.92 13.88
N ASN A 218 1.59 25.77 12.66
CA ASN A 218 0.15 25.78 12.39
C ASN A 218 -0.27 24.61 11.51
N GLY A 219 -1.54 24.24 11.53
CA GLY A 219 -2.06 23.15 10.71
C GLY A 219 -1.59 21.76 11.15
N VAL A 220 -1.81 20.80 10.25
CA VAL A 220 -1.46 19.39 10.35
C VAL A 220 -0.47 19.03 9.23
N PRO A 221 0.43 18.06 9.42
CA PRO A 221 1.53 17.83 8.48
C PRO A 221 1.06 17.02 7.28
N MET A 222 1.41 17.46 6.07
CA MET A 222 1.12 16.72 4.85
C MET A 222 2.01 15.45 4.79
N GLY A 223 1.42 14.29 5.12
CA GLY A 223 2.13 13.01 5.12
C GLY A 223 1.84 12.13 6.34
N SER A 224 1.32 12.71 7.43
CA SER A 224 0.81 11.91 8.55
C SER A 224 -0.49 11.20 8.18
N PRO A 225 -0.67 9.91 8.54
CA PRO A 225 -1.93 9.19 8.38
C PRO A 225 -3.13 9.85 9.10
N LEU A 226 -2.86 10.64 10.15
CA LEU A 226 -3.88 11.28 10.99
C LEU A 226 -4.40 12.59 10.38
N SER A 227 -3.56 13.32 9.62
CA SER A 227 -3.90 14.63 9.06
C SER A 227 -5.18 14.65 8.21
N PRO A 228 -5.40 13.71 7.27
CA PRO A 228 -6.63 13.73 6.45
C PRO A 228 -7.91 13.60 7.28
N VAL A 229 -7.86 12.83 8.36
CA VAL A 229 -9.06 12.63 9.20
C VAL A 229 -9.32 13.85 10.07
N LEU A 230 -8.28 14.50 10.60
CA LEU A 230 -8.43 15.75 11.36
C LEU A 230 -8.88 16.92 10.47
N ALA A 231 -8.37 17.00 9.24
CA ALA A 231 -8.85 17.97 8.26
C ALA A 231 -10.34 17.77 7.96
N GLU A 232 -10.79 16.52 7.83
CA GLU A 232 -12.22 16.21 7.64
C GLU A 232 -13.07 16.60 8.86
N VAL A 233 -12.60 16.33 10.10
CA VAL A 233 -13.29 16.78 11.34
C VAL A 233 -13.50 18.29 11.31
N PHE A 234 -12.46 19.05 10.98
CA PHE A 234 -12.54 20.51 10.90
C PHE A 234 -13.48 20.96 9.78
N MET A 235 -13.35 20.40 8.58
CA MET A 235 -14.17 20.83 7.43
C MET A 235 -15.65 20.53 7.64
N GLU A 236 -16.02 19.39 8.23
CA GLU A 236 -17.42 19.14 8.58
C GLU A 236 -17.97 20.12 9.62
N TYR A 237 -17.15 20.46 10.62
CA TYR A 237 -17.53 21.46 11.62
C TYR A 237 -17.70 22.84 10.99
N PHE A 238 -16.76 23.23 10.13
CA PHE A 238 -16.82 24.49 9.39
C PHE A 238 -18.08 24.57 8.54
N GLU A 239 -18.41 23.52 7.77
CA GLU A 239 -19.64 23.45 6.99
C GLU A 239 -20.89 23.65 7.85
N ARG A 240 -20.99 22.98 9.00
CA ARG A 240 -22.12 23.17 9.91
C ARG A 240 -22.24 24.63 10.37
N ARG A 241 -21.12 25.31 10.64
CA ARG A 241 -21.12 26.73 11.02
C ARG A 241 -21.49 27.66 9.87
N VAL A 242 -21.08 27.34 8.65
CA VAL A 242 -21.46 28.06 7.44
C VAL A 242 -22.98 27.99 7.32
N PHE A 243 -23.54 26.79 7.17
CA PHE A 243 -24.97 26.61 6.90
C PHE A 243 -25.90 27.02 8.04
N SER A 244 -25.44 27.06 9.29
CA SER A 244 -26.26 27.58 10.40
C SER A 244 -26.38 29.11 10.42
N HIS A 245 -25.54 29.83 9.68
CA HIS A 245 -25.51 31.30 9.67
C HIS A 245 -25.59 31.92 8.27
N THR A 246 -25.76 31.13 7.22
CA THR A 246 -25.89 31.64 5.85
C THR A 246 -27.30 32.20 5.65
N SER A 247 -27.41 33.43 5.12
CA SER A 247 -28.69 33.98 4.67
C SER A 247 -29.19 33.22 3.44
N THR A 248 -30.51 33.04 3.32
CA THR A 248 -31.14 32.39 2.16
C THR A 248 -30.82 33.05 0.82
N GLU A 249 -30.49 34.34 0.83
CA GLU A 249 -30.16 35.13 -0.38
C GLU A 249 -28.82 34.72 -1.01
N ILE A 250 -27.83 34.35 -0.19
CA ILE A 250 -26.49 33.96 -0.64
C ILE A 250 -26.24 32.45 -0.54
N ALA A 251 -27.22 31.70 -0.06
CA ALA A 251 -27.10 30.27 0.14
C ALA A 251 -27.04 29.54 -1.22
N PRO A 252 -26.12 28.56 -1.38
CA PRO A 252 -26.09 27.73 -2.56
C PRO A 252 -27.34 26.84 -2.63
N THR A 253 -27.90 26.69 -3.83
CA THR A 253 -29.02 25.75 -4.08
C THR A 253 -28.54 24.30 -4.05
N TYR A 254 -27.28 24.08 -4.41
CA TYR A 254 -26.61 22.80 -4.32
C TYR A 254 -25.18 22.99 -3.83
N PHE A 255 -24.74 22.14 -2.91
CA PHE A 255 -23.39 22.19 -2.33
C PHE A 255 -22.87 20.79 -2.04
N ARG A 256 -21.66 20.53 -2.51
CA ARG A 256 -20.95 19.26 -2.32
C ARG A 256 -19.47 19.48 -2.12
N ARG A 257 -18.86 18.72 -1.21
CA ARG A 257 -17.42 18.80 -0.91
C ARG A 257 -16.76 17.43 -1.00
N TYR A 258 -15.61 17.40 -1.65
CA TYR A 258 -14.66 16.29 -1.62
C TYR A 258 -13.36 16.78 -0.98
N VAL A 259 -13.16 16.48 0.31
CA VAL A 259 -11.99 16.94 1.09
C VAL A 259 -11.84 18.47 1.05
N ASP A 260 -10.99 19.02 0.19
CA ASP A 260 -10.71 20.44 -0.03
C ASP A 260 -11.47 21.05 -1.22
N ASP A 261 -11.87 20.23 -2.20
CA ASP A 261 -12.58 20.67 -3.39
C ASP A 261 -14.09 20.78 -3.12
N ILE A 262 -14.70 21.95 -3.36
CA ILE A 262 -16.14 22.19 -3.21
C ILE A 262 -16.75 22.49 -4.57
N PHE A 263 -17.89 21.88 -4.87
CA PHE A 263 -18.77 22.23 -5.98
C PHE A 263 -20.05 22.86 -5.42
N ALA A 264 -20.47 23.97 -6.03
CA ALA A 264 -21.70 24.64 -5.65
C ALA A 264 -22.44 25.20 -6.87
N ILE A 265 -23.76 25.29 -6.73
CA ILE A 265 -24.64 25.99 -7.66
C ILE A 265 -25.29 27.14 -6.88
N LEU A 266 -25.16 28.35 -7.41
CA LEU A 266 -25.69 29.58 -6.82
C LEU A 266 -26.45 30.39 -7.86
N LYS A 267 -27.21 31.38 -7.41
CA LYS A 267 -27.75 32.41 -8.29
C LYS A 267 -26.62 33.31 -8.79
N ARG A 268 -26.64 33.61 -10.09
CA ARG A 268 -25.64 34.47 -10.73
C ARG A 268 -25.61 35.84 -10.04
N GLY A 269 -24.42 36.28 -9.66
CA GLY A 269 -24.20 37.52 -8.91
C GLY A 269 -24.00 37.32 -7.41
N THR A 270 -24.38 36.17 -6.83
CA THR A 270 -24.20 35.90 -5.39
C THR A 270 -22.94 35.11 -5.07
N GLU A 271 -22.25 34.53 -6.06
CA GLU A 271 -21.12 33.64 -5.86
C GLU A 271 -19.92 34.31 -5.17
N ASN A 272 -19.66 35.59 -5.46
CA ASN A 272 -18.62 36.35 -4.78
C ASN A 272 -19.04 36.71 -3.33
N ASN A 273 -20.31 37.01 -3.11
CA ASN A 273 -20.83 37.31 -1.77
C ASN A 273 -20.74 36.09 -0.85
N PHE A 274 -21.01 34.89 -1.41
CA PHE A 274 -20.84 33.64 -0.69
C PHE A 274 -19.36 33.34 -0.42
N LEU A 275 -18.46 33.57 -1.38
CA LEU A 275 -17.01 33.48 -1.16
C LEU A 275 -16.55 34.37 0.01
N ASP A 276 -16.97 35.63 0.01
CA ASP A 276 -16.65 36.58 1.07
C ASP A 276 -17.25 36.16 2.40
N PHE A 277 -18.44 35.55 2.39
CA PHE A 277 -19.04 34.95 3.58
C PHE A 277 -18.21 33.78 4.12
N LEU A 278 -17.77 32.85 3.27
CA LEU A 278 -16.90 31.72 3.66
C LEU A 278 -15.61 32.23 4.30
N ASN A 279 -14.94 33.19 3.66
CA ASN A 279 -13.69 33.77 4.15
C ASN A 279 -13.88 34.56 5.46
N ARG A 280 -15.05 35.17 5.69
CA ARG A 280 -15.38 35.85 6.95
C ARG A 280 -15.67 34.91 8.11
N LYS A 281 -16.05 33.64 7.88
CA LYS A 281 -16.36 32.70 8.96
C LYS A 281 -15.13 32.13 9.67
N CYS A 282 -13.99 32.09 9.01
CA CYS A 282 -12.71 31.71 9.59
C CYS A 282 -11.59 32.66 9.13
N PRO A 283 -11.67 33.95 9.51
CA PRO A 283 -10.71 34.95 9.05
C PRO A 283 -9.30 34.59 9.54
N ASN A 284 -8.32 34.72 8.66
CA ASN A 284 -6.90 34.41 8.93
C ASN A 284 -6.60 32.95 9.32
N VAL A 285 -7.56 32.03 9.19
CA VAL A 285 -7.36 30.60 9.44
C VAL A 285 -7.42 29.83 8.12
N VAL A 286 -8.54 29.91 7.40
CA VAL A 286 -8.73 29.21 6.12
C VAL A 286 -9.26 30.19 5.08
N ALA A 287 -8.65 30.19 3.90
CA ALA A 287 -9.05 31.02 2.78
C ALA A 287 -9.56 30.16 1.61
N PHE A 288 -10.60 30.64 0.94
CA PHE A 288 -11.22 30.02 -0.21
C PHE A 288 -10.89 30.80 -1.49
N THR A 289 -10.72 30.10 -2.60
CA THR A 289 -10.75 30.66 -3.95
C THR A 289 -11.98 30.19 -4.70
N ILE A 290 -12.31 30.86 -5.79
CA ILE A 290 -13.43 30.49 -6.66
C ILE A 290 -12.95 30.31 -8.10
N GLU A 291 -13.37 29.21 -8.72
CA GLU A 291 -13.34 28.99 -10.17
C GLU A 291 -14.80 29.00 -10.66
N LYS A 292 -15.10 29.82 -11.66
CA LYS A 292 -16.45 29.95 -12.23
C LYS A 292 -16.57 29.15 -13.51
N GLU A 293 -17.78 28.69 -13.84
CA GLU A 293 -18.04 28.07 -15.14
C GLU A 293 -17.64 28.99 -16.31
N VAL A 294 -17.08 28.40 -17.37
CA VAL A 294 -16.73 29.08 -18.61
C VAL A 294 -17.39 28.30 -19.75
N ASP A 295 -18.15 28.99 -20.61
CA ASP A 295 -18.90 28.40 -21.72
C ASP A 295 -19.80 27.22 -21.29
N GLY A 296 -20.43 27.36 -20.11
CA GLY A 296 -21.29 26.33 -19.53
C GLY A 296 -20.56 25.08 -19.05
N LYS A 297 -19.22 25.14 -18.90
CA LYS A 297 -18.38 24.02 -18.48
C LYS A 297 -17.64 24.35 -17.19
N LEU A 298 -17.53 23.36 -16.30
CA LEU A 298 -16.74 23.47 -15.08
C LEU A 298 -16.03 22.15 -14.77
N PRO A 299 -14.69 22.12 -14.61
CA PRO A 299 -14.00 20.95 -14.11
C PRO A 299 -14.20 20.80 -12.60
N PHE A 300 -14.50 19.58 -12.14
CA PHE A 300 -14.55 19.23 -10.72
C PHE A 300 -14.06 17.79 -10.54
N LEU A 301 -13.07 17.56 -9.66
CA LEU A 301 -12.38 16.28 -9.53
C LEU A 301 -11.77 15.80 -10.87
N ASP A 302 -12.18 14.64 -11.37
CA ASP A 302 -11.84 14.08 -12.68
C ASP A 302 -13.02 14.12 -13.67
N ILE A 303 -13.99 15.02 -13.44
CA ILE A 303 -15.20 15.21 -14.23
C ILE A 303 -15.18 16.59 -14.88
N LEU A 304 -15.56 16.66 -16.15
CA LEU A 304 -15.93 17.90 -16.82
C LEU A 304 -17.46 17.96 -16.83
N ILE A 305 -18.01 18.91 -16.08
CA ILE A 305 -19.44 19.14 -15.96
C ILE A 305 -19.84 20.10 -17.07
N ILE A 306 -20.85 19.74 -17.85
CA ILE A 306 -21.29 20.47 -19.05
C ILE A 306 -22.78 20.76 -18.92
N ARG A 307 -23.16 22.02 -19.09
CA ARG A 307 -24.57 22.43 -19.20
C ARG A 307 -25.10 22.04 -20.58
N SER A 308 -26.27 21.41 -20.59
CA SER A 308 -27.03 21.03 -21.78
C SER A 308 -28.50 21.44 -21.60
N GLU A 309 -29.25 21.47 -22.71
CA GLU A 309 -30.70 21.72 -22.69
C GLU A 309 -31.45 20.64 -21.88
N GLU A 310 -30.93 19.41 -21.89
CA GLU A 310 -31.48 18.27 -21.13
C GLU A 310 -31.00 18.21 -19.67
N GLY A 311 -30.31 19.25 -19.18
CA GLY A 311 -29.75 19.32 -17.83
C GLY A 311 -28.23 19.24 -17.79
N ILE A 312 -27.67 18.59 -16.77
CA ILE A 312 -26.22 18.45 -16.59
C ILE A 312 -25.73 17.18 -17.28
N LYS A 313 -24.70 17.31 -18.11
CA LYS A 313 -23.95 16.20 -18.70
C LYS A 313 -22.53 16.17 -18.17
N THR A 314 -21.89 15.01 -18.27
CA THR A 314 -20.57 14.77 -17.68
C THR A 314 -19.69 13.97 -18.64
N THR A 315 -18.39 14.30 -18.65
CA THR A 315 -17.34 13.53 -19.33
C THR A 315 -16.05 13.55 -18.49
N VAL A 316 -15.07 12.73 -18.86
CA VAL A 316 -13.79 12.64 -18.13
C VAL A 316 -12.97 13.91 -18.34
N TYR A 317 -12.63 14.59 -17.25
CA TYR A 317 -11.70 15.71 -17.28
C TYR A 317 -10.25 15.24 -17.13
N ARG A 318 -9.38 15.76 -17.99
CA ARG A 318 -7.92 15.60 -17.89
C ARG A 318 -7.30 16.99 -17.84
N LYS A 319 -6.40 17.19 -16.87
CA LYS A 319 -5.61 18.44 -16.82
C LYS A 319 -4.72 18.55 -18.06
N PRO A 320 -4.37 19.76 -18.52
CA PRO A 320 -3.50 19.95 -19.68
C PRO A 320 -2.15 19.22 -19.61
N THR A 321 -1.65 18.98 -18.40
CA THR A 321 -0.39 18.25 -18.15
C THR A 321 -0.56 16.73 -18.04
N HIS A 322 -1.71 16.15 -18.41
CA HIS A 322 -1.92 14.71 -18.38
C HIS A 322 -1.07 14.05 -19.49
N SER A 323 -0.26 13.07 -19.13
CA SER A 323 0.72 12.48 -20.05
C SER A 323 0.21 11.28 -20.86
N ASP A 324 -0.95 10.72 -20.49
CA ASP A 324 -1.47 9.46 -21.03
C ASP A 324 -0.46 8.29 -20.99
N LYS A 325 0.55 8.39 -20.10
CA LYS A 325 1.54 7.33 -19.88
C LYS A 325 1.07 6.37 -18.79
N TYR A 326 0.89 5.11 -19.19
CA TYR A 326 0.56 3.98 -18.35
C TYR A 326 1.74 2.99 -18.30
N ILE A 327 1.54 1.86 -17.62
CA ILE A 327 2.53 0.79 -17.62
C ILE A 327 2.62 0.20 -19.02
N GLU A 328 3.78 0.35 -19.67
CA GLU A 328 4.09 -0.27 -20.96
C GLU A 328 3.81 -1.78 -20.95
N PHE A 329 3.15 -2.29 -22.00
CA PHE A 329 2.69 -3.69 -22.04
C PHE A 329 3.85 -4.70 -22.06
N THR A 330 5.02 -4.31 -22.53
CA THR A 330 6.23 -5.13 -22.54
C THR A 330 6.95 -5.17 -21.19
N SER A 331 6.50 -4.40 -20.20
CA SER A 331 7.14 -4.36 -18.88
C SER A 331 6.97 -5.68 -18.12
N HIS A 332 7.88 -5.95 -17.17
CA HIS A 332 7.91 -7.19 -16.37
C HIS A 332 6.81 -7.26 -15.29
N HIS A 333 5.75 -6.46 -15.39
CA HIS A 333 4.62 -6.52 -14.46
C HIS A 333 3.71 -7.72 -14.80
N PRO A 334 3.06 -8.33 -13.79
CA PRO A 334 2.08 -9.38 -14.06
C PRO A 334 0.95 -8.90 -14.99
N ARG A 335 0.55 -9.71 -15.97
CA ARG A 335 -0.50 -9.36 -16.97
C ARG A 335 -1.82 -8.90 -16.34
N HIS A 336 -2.21 -9.46 -15.20
CA HIS A 336 -3.44 -9.07 -14.51
C HIS A 336 -3.39 -7.63 -13.97
N VAL A 337 -2.21 -7.10 -13.65
CA VAL A 337 -2.02 -5.69 -13.24
C VAL A 337 -2.27 -4.78 -14.43
N MET A 338 -1.66 -5.06 -15.58
CA MET A 338 -1.84 -4.30 -16.82
C MET A 338 -3.31 -4.30 -17.28
N ILE A 339 -3.94 -5.48 -17.31
CA ILE A 339 -5.37 -5.61 -17.65
C ILE A 339 -6.23 -4.88 -16.62
N GLY A 340 -5.86 -4.93 -15.33
CA GLY A 340 -6.55 -4.22 -14.26
C GLY A 340 -6.51 -2.69 -14.43
N ILE A 341 -5.40 -2.13 -14.91
CA ILE A 341 -5.29 -0.69 -15.21
C ILE A 341 -6.23 -0.31 -16.35
N LEU A 342 -6.17 -1.03 -17.48
CA LEU A 342 -7.08 -0.81 -18.61
C LEU A 342 -8.54 -0.91 -18.18
N HIS A 343 -8.90 -1.97 -17.44
CA HIS A 343 -10.23 -2.17 -16.89
C HIS A 343 -10.66 -1.02 -15.96
N GLY A 344 -9.75 -0.50 -15.13
CA GLY A 344 -9.99 0.64 -14.26
C GLY A 344 -10.32 1.92 -15.03
N VAL A 345 -9.57 2.22 -16.09
CA VAL A 345 -9.80 3.41 -16.94
C VAL A 345 -11.13 3.30 -17.70
N ILE A 346 -11.46 2.11 -18.23
CA ILE A 346 -12.76 1.86 -18.89
C ILE A 346 -13.91 2.02 -17.90
N ASN A 347 -13.81 1.44 -16.70
CA ASN A 347 -14.85 1.59 -15.68
C ASN A 347 -15.04 3.03 -15.24
N ARG A 348 -13.97 3.82 -15.20
CA ARG A 348 -14.04 5.26 -14.93
C ARG A 348 -14.81 5.99 -16.02
N ALA A 349 -14.48 5.75 -17.29
CA ALA A 349 -15.23 6.32 -18.42
C ALA A 349 -16.72 5.95 -18.35
N LEU A 350 -17.04 4.69 -18.07
CA LEU A 350 -18.42 4.25 -17.93
C LEU A 350 -19.16 4.85 -16.72
N ALA A 351 -18.44 5.19 -15.66
CA ALA A 351 -19.01 5.76 -14.46
C ALA A 351 -19.24 7.28 -14.58
N ILE A 352 -18.40 7.96 -15.37
CA ILE A 352 -18.39 9.43 -15.48
C ILE A 352 -19.08 9.91 -16.75
N CYS A 353 -18.90 9.27 -17.90
CA CYS A 353 -19.41 9.79 -19.15
C CYS A 353 -20.91 9.55 -19.32
N ASP A 354 -21.61 10.59 -19.77
CA ASP A 354 -22.89 10.44 -20.43
C ASP A 354 -22.74 9.78 -21.80
N GLN A 355 -23.83 9.18 -22.28
CA GLN A 355 -23.83 8.27 -23.45
C GLN A 355 -23.25 8.92 -24.71
N GLU A 356 -23.47 10.22 -24.90
CA GLU A 356 -22.99 11.00 -26.04
C GLU A 356 -21.46 11.18 -26.06
N TYR A 357 -20.82 11.27 -24.89
CA TYR A 357 -19.36 11.45 -24.77
C TYR A 357 -18.59 10.14 -24.57
N LEU A 358 -19.31 9.03 -24.35
CA LEU A 358 -18.68 7.76 -23.98
C LEU A 358 -17.83 7.19 -25.12
N GLU A 359 -18.29 7.22 -26.37
CA GLU A 359 -17.53 6.61 -27.47
C GLU A 359 -16.25 7.39 -27.78
N GLU A 360 -16.29 8.72 -27.71
CA GLU A 360 -15.11 9.57 -27.85
C GLU A 360 -14.06 9.24 -26.77
N GLU A 361 -14.50 9.08 -25.52
CA GLU A 361 -13.65 8.68 -24.41
C GLU A 361 -13.09 7.26 -24.59
N LEU A 362 -13.89 6.31 -25.08
CA LEU A 362 -13.41 4.96 -25.39
C LEU A 362 -12.37 4.98 -26.51
N GLU A 363 -12.53 5.83 -27.52
CA GLU A 363 -11.54 5.98 -28.60
C GLU A 363 -10.24 6.62 -28.09
N HIS A 364 -10.34 7.59 -27.18
CA HIS A 364 -9.16 8.10 -26.46
C HIS A 364 -8.44 6.98 -25.70
N ILE A 365 -9.17 6.11 -24.99
CA ILE A 365 -8.60 4.96 -24.28
C ILE A 365 -7.94 3.98 -25.26
N ARG A 366 -8.57 3.70 -26.41
CA ARG A 366 -7.99 2.81 -27.44
C ARG A 366 -6.66 3.35 -27.94
N ARG A 367 -6.59 4.62 -28.33
CA ARG A 367 -5.36 5.28 -28.78
C ARG A 367 -4.30 5.26 -27.68
N THR A 368 -4.66 5.70 -26.48
CA THR A 368 -3.74 5.77 -25.34
C THR A 368 -3.11 4.41 -25.02
N PHE A 369 -3.89 3.34 -24.87
CA PHE A 369 -3.32 2.03 -24.52
C PHE A 369 -2.57 1.38 -25.68
N LYS A 370 -2.96 1.66 -26.93
CA LYS A 370 -2.18 1.26 -28.11
C LYS A 370 -0.79 1.90 -28.09
N ASP A 371 -0.70 3.20 -27.75
CA ASP A 371 0.55 3.95 -27.65
C ASP A 371 1.43 3.52 -26.47
N ASN A 372 0.85 2.84 -25.47
CA ASN A 372 1.56 2.18 -24.37
C ASN A 372 1.82 0.68 -24.64
N GLY A 373 1.74 0.26 -25.91
CA GLY A 373 2.11 -1.07 -26.40
C GLY A 373 1.08 -2.18 -26.19
N TYR A 374 -0.14 -1.88 -25.75
CA TYR A 374 -1.15 -2.91 -25.50
C TYR A 374 -1.69 -3.48 -26.83
N PRO A 375 -1.83 -4.81 -26.96
CA PRO A 375 -2.39 -5.41 -28.17
C PRO A 375 -3.82 -4.93 -28.42
N VAL A 376 -4.11 -4.44 -29.62
CA VAL A 376 -5.45 -3.93 -30.00
C VAL A 376 -6.56 -4.96 -29.75
N ARG A 377 -6.28 -6.24 -30.03
CA ARG A 377 -7.21 -7.35 -29.74
C ARG A 377 -7.54 -7.47 -28.25
N LEU A 378 -6.55 -7.25 -27.38
CA LEU A 378 -6.75 -7.26 -25.93
C LEU A 378 -7.59 -6.05 -25.51
N ILE A 379 -7.25 -4.86 -26.00
CA ILE A 379 -7.98 -3.61 -25.69
C ILE A 379 -9.46 -3.77 -26.02
N ASN A 380 -9.77 -4.13 -27.26
CA ASN A 380 -11.14 -4.30 -27.74
C ASN A 380 -11.86 -5.44 -26.99
N SER A 381 -11.16 -6.53 -26.68
CA SER A 381 -11.71 -7.62 -25.88
C SER A 381 -12.09 -7.19 -24.46
N VAL A 382 -11.31 -6.32 -23.81
CA VAL A 382 -11.62 -5.82 -22.47
C VAL A 382 -12.77 -4.82 -22.54
N ILE A 383 -12.74 -3.85 -23.46
CA ILE A 383 -13.84 -2.88 -23.68
C ILE A 383 -15.16 -3.63 -23.88
N ARG A 384 -15.20 -4.58 -24.82
CA ARG A 384 -16.39 -5.36 -25.13
C ARG A 384 -16.91 -6.12 -23.91
N ARG A 385 -16.04 -6.82 -23.18
CA ARG A 385 -16.42 -7.58 -21.97
C ARG A 385 -16.98 -6.68 -20.88
N THR A 386 -16.43 -5.48 -20.70
CA THR A 386 -16.90 -4.53 -19.69
C THR A 386 -18.27 -3.95 -20.06
N LEU A 387 -18.50 -3.62 -21.33
CA LEU A 387 -19.80 -3.16 -21.84
C LEU A 387 -20.88 -4.25 -21.74
N GLU A 388 -20.58 -5.47 -22.17
CA GLU A 388 -21.47 -6.63 -22.07
C GLU A 388 -21.79 -7.04 -20.61
N GLY A 389 -20.89 -6.71 -19.67
CA GLY A 389 -21.07 -6.97 -18.25
C GLY A 389 -22.19 -6.13 -17.61
N ARG A 390 -22.54 -4.96 -18.16
CA ARG A 390 -23.59 -4.06 -17.65
C ARG A 390 -25.02 -4.50 -17.98
N THR A 391 -25.24 -5.22 -19.08
CA THR A 391 -26.57 -5.65 -19.53
C THR A 391 -27.09 -6.89 -18.81
N ARG A 392 -26.28 -7.52 -17.94
CA ARG A 392 -26.76 -8.58 -17.04
C ARG A 392 -27.20 -7.96 -15.73
N GLU A 393 -28.52 -7.78 -15.57
CA GLU A 393 -29.12 -7.62 -14.24
C GLU A 393 -28.52 -8.67 -13.29
N THR A 394 -27.91 -8.22 -12.20
CA THR A 394 -27.58 -9.10 -11.08
C THR A 394 -28.88 -9.55 -10.45
N ARG A 395 -29.44 -10.65 -10.96
CA ARG A 395 -30.59 -11.31 -10.35
C ARG A 395 -30.25 -11.71 -8.91
N PRO A 396 -31.21 -11.65 -7.98
CA PRO A 396 -30.99 -12.04 -6.59
C PRO A 396 -30.42 -13.45 -6.54
N THR A 397 -29.29 -13.61 -5.86
CA THR A 397 -28.64 -14.92 -5.68
C THR A 397 -29.38 -15.72 -4.60
N SER A 398 -30.55 -16.26 -4.92
CA SER A 398 -31.25 -17.23 -4.05
C SER A 398 -32.13 -18.24 -4.79
N GLY A 399 -31.82 -18.55 -6.06
CA GLY A 399 -32.54 -19.58 -6.82
C GLY A 399 -31.96 -21.00 -6.65
N PRO A 400 -32.79 -22.06 -6.81
CA PRO A 400 -32.33 -23.45 -6.75
C PRO A 400 -31.30 -23.77 -7.84
N ARG A 401 -30.43 -24.76 -7.56
CA ARG A 401 -29.36 -25.19 -8.45
C ARG A 401 -29.78 -26.45 -9.20
N LEU A 402 -29.75 -26.40 -10.53
CA LEU A 402 -30.07 -27.53 -11.40
C LEU A 402 -28.79 -27.99 -12.12
N ILE A 403 -28.48 -29.28 -12.05
CA ILE A 403 -27.30 -29.87 -12.73
C ILE A 403 -27.84 -30.75 -13.86
N LEU A 404 -27.36 -30.52 -15.09
CA LEU A 404 -27.86 -31.20 -16.29
C LEU A 404 -26.72 -31.78 -17.13
N PRO A 405 -26.96 -32.84 -17.92
CA PRO A 405 -26.00 -33.33 -18.91
C PRO A 405 -25.80 -32.31 -20.05
N CYS A 406 -24.58 -32.23 -20.60
CA CYS A 406 -24.24 -31.26 -21.64
C CYS A 406 -24.70 -31.73 -23.03
N TYR A 407 -25.91 -31.38 -23.45
CA TYR A 407 -26.36 -31.56 -24.84
C TYR A 407 -26.05 -30.33 -25.68
N ALA A 408 -25.33 -30.50 -26.79
CA ALA A 408 -24.95 -29.41 -27.69
C ALA A 408 -26.21 -28.70 -28.26
N GLY A 409 -26.26 -27.37 -28.20
CA GLY A 409 -27.37 -26.55 -28.69
C GLY A 409 -28.60 -26.48 -27.78
N LEU A 410 -28.87 -27.51 -26.97
CA LEU A 410 -29.94 -27.48 -25.94
C LEU A 410 -29.45 -26.81 -24.65
N GLY A 411 -28.18 -26.97 -24.31
CA GLY A 411 -27.55 -26.40 -23.12
C GLY A 411 -27.56 -24.87 -23.09
N GLU A 412 -27.28 -24.19 -24.21
CA GLU A 412 -27.38 -22.72 -24.26
C GLU A 412 -28.82 -22.21 -24.19
N LYS A 413 -29.80 -22.99 -24.68
CA LYS A 413 -31.23 -22.64 -24.61
C LYS A 413 -31.76 -22.77 -23.18
N ILE A 414 -31.42 -23.86 -22.49
CA ILE A 414 -31.84 -24.10 -21.10
C ILE A 414 -31.11 -23.17 -20.12
N LYS A 415 -29.83 -22.84 -20.38
CA LYS A 415 -29.11 -21.82 -19.59
C LYS A 415 -29.69 -20.43 -19.78
N ARG A 416 -30.18 -20.10 -20.98
CA ARG A 416 -30.94 -18.87 -21.24
C ARG A 416 -32.30 -18.89 -20.54
N LEU A 417 -33.00 -20.03 -20.53
CA LEU A 417 -34.27 -20.21 -19.83
C LEU A 417 -34.12 -20.12 -18.29
N GLY A 418 -33.12 -20.79 -17.71
CA GLY A 418 -32.81 -20.72 -16.28
C GLY A 418 -32.38 -19.32 -15.84
N ASN A 419 -31.58 -18.64 -16.67
CA ASN A 419 -31.30 -17.22 -16.47
C ASN A 419 -32.51 -16.31 -16.64
N ARG A 420 -33.59 -16.74 -17.32
CA ARG A 420 -34.86 -15.98 -17.46
C ARG A 420 -35.83 -16.27 -16.32
N LEU A 421 -35.83 -17.49 -15.77
CA LEU A 421 -36.73 -17.96 -14.72
C LEU A 421 -36.12 -17.97 -13.31
N GLY A 422 -34.82 -17.64 -13.16
CA GLY A 422 -34.20 -17.38 -11.86
C GLY A 422 -33.43 -18.54 -11.21
N PHE A 423 -32.98 -19.55 -11.97
CA PHE A 423 -32.18 -20.68 -11.45
C PHE A 423 -30.87 -20.92 -12.21
N LYS A 424 -29.86 -21.52 -11.55
CA LYS A 424 -28.52 -21.74 -12.11
C LYS A 424 -28.35 -23.15 -12.67
N VAL A 425 -27.82 -23.25 -13.90
CA VAL A 425 -27.55 -24.51 -14.62
C VAL A 425 -26.05 -24.79 -14.76
N TRP A 426 -25.60 -25.96 -14.32
CA TRP A 426 -24.22 -26.46 -14.46
C TRP A 426 -24.18 -27.76 -15.28
N PHE A 427 -23.11 -27.96 -16.05
CA PHE A 427 -22.91 -29.15 -16.89
C PHE A 427 -21.67 -29.95 -16.42
N LYS A 428 -21.80 -31.27 -16.22
CA LYS A 428 -20.70 -32.21 -15.91
C LYS A 428 -20.77 -33.43 -16.82
N ASP A 429 -19.61 -33.97 -17.21
CA ASP A 429 -19.45 -35.16 -18.07
C ASP A 429 -19.69 -36.45 -17.25
N ILE A 430 -20.96 -36.78 -16.99
CA ILE A 430 -21.41 -37.96 -16.20
C ILE A 430 -22.14 -38.93 -17.12
N LEU A 431 -21.77 -40.22 -17.10
CA LEU A 431 -22.49 -41.30 -17.77
C LEU A 431 -23.44 -41.91 -16.75
N ILE A 432 -24.73 -41.94 -17.08
CA ILE A 432 -25.78 -42.46 -16.22
C ILE A 432 -26.18 -43.84 -16.75
N ILE A 433 -26.05 -44.88 -15.93
CA ILE A 433 -26.37 -46.27 -16.22
C ILE A 433 -27.62 -46.64 -15.42
N ARG A 434 -28.66 -47.14 -16.08
CA ARG A 434 -29.87 -47.60 -15.41
C ARG A 434 -29.73 -49.08 -15.07
N SER A 435 -29.76 -49.42 -13.79
CA SER A 435 -29.71 -50.80 -13.27
C SER A 435 -31.03 -51.16 -12.58
N GLU A 436 -31.26 -52.44 -12.32
CA GLU A 436 -32.46 -52.93 -11.62
C GLU A 436 -32.57 -52.39 -10.17
N GLU A 437 -31.44 -52.02 -9.56
CA GLU A 437 -31.36 -51.44 -8.21
C GLU A 437 -31.42 -49.89 -8.20
N GLY A 438 -31.46 -49.25 -9.36
CA GLY A 438 -31.56 -47.79 -9.48
C GLY A 438 -30.62 -47.15 -10.50
N ILE A 439 -30.47 -45.83 -10.40
CA ILE A 439 -29.62 -45.02 -11.29
C ILE A 439 -28.19 -45.04 -10.74
N LYS A 440 -27.24 -45.51 -11.55
CA LYS A 440 -25.81 -45.52 -11.26
C LYS A 440 -25.06 -44.57 -12.19
N THR A 441 -23.88 -44.15 -11.80
CA THR A 441 -23.10 -43.07 -12.43
C THR A 441 -21.62 -43.42 -12.54
N THR A 442 -21.02 -43.05 -13.67
CA THR A 442 -19.58 -43.13 -13.90
C THR A 442 -19.11 -41.95 -14.77
N VAL A 443 -17.81 -41.81 -15.00
CA VAL A 443 -17.25 -40.71 -15.79
C VAL A 443 -17.54 -40.92 -17.28
N TYR A 444 -18.27 -39.98 -17.91
CA TYR A 444 -18.47 -40.02 -19.36
C TYR A 444 -17.25 -39.46 -20.08
N ARG A 445 -16.67 -40.23 -21.01
CA ARG A 445 -15.66 -39.75 -21.97
C ARG A 445 -16.27 -39.76 -23.38
N LYS A 446 -16.08 -38.67 -24.12
CA LYS A 446 -16.49 -38.60 -25.53
C LYS A 446 -15.65 -39.59 -26.37
N PRO A 447 -16.17 -40.15 -27.48
CA PRO A 447 -15.40 -41.03 -28.37
C PRO A 447 -14.11 -40.39 -28.94
N THR A 448 -14.03 -39.06 -28.92
CA THR A 448 -12.87 -38.27 -29.37
C THR A 448 -11.91 -37.88 -28.22
N HIS A 449 -12.15 -38.31 -26.98
CA HIS A 449 -11.27 -38.04 -25.85
C HIS A 449 -9.94 -38.76 -26.06
N SER A 450 -8.84 -38.02 -26.14
CA SER A 450 -7.54 -38.56 -26.56
C SER A 450 -6.69 -39.13 -25.43
N ASP A 451 -7.13 -38.98 -24.16
CA ASP A 451 -6.37 -39.35 -22.95
C ASP A 451 -4.94 -38.81 -22.90
N LYS A 452 -4.66 -37.75 -23.67
CA LYS A 452 -3.39 -37.02 -23.65
C LYS A 452 -3.45 -35.94 -22.59
N TYR A 453 -2.65 -36.13 -21.55
CA TYR A 453 -2.40 -35.16 -20.50
C TYR A 453 -0.99 -34.58 -20.65
N ILE A 454 -0.64 -33.60 -19.81
CA ILE A 454 0.71 -33.03 -19.82
C ILE A 454 1.72 -34.14 -19.52
N GLU A 455 2.62 -34.42 -20.47
CA GLU A 455 3.67 -35.43 -20.33
C GLU A 455 4.57 -35.14 -19.12
N PHE A 456 4.91 -36.17 -18.36
CA PHE A 456 5.61 -36.02 -17.08
C PHE A 456 7.02 -35.43 -17.20
N THR A 457 7.66 -35.62 -18.36
CA THR A 457 8.97 -35.08 -18.72
C THR A 457 8.91 -33.62 -19.15
N SER A 458 7.72 -33.05 -19.34
CA SER A 458 7.57 -31.66 -19.80
C SER A 458 8.04 -30.62 -18.76
N HIS A 459 8.38 -29.42 -19.24
CA HIS A 459 8.91 -28.31 -18.43
C HIS A 459 7.88 -27.68 -17.46
N HIS A 460 6.67 -28.24 -17.36
CA HIS A 460 5.63 -27.75 -16.46
C HIS A 460 6.00 -28.00 -14.99
N PRO A 461 5.54 -27.16 -14.04
CA PRO A 461 5.77 -27.41 -12.61
C PRO A 461 5.11 -28.72 -12.14
N ARG A 462 5.84 -29.58 -11.43
CA ARG A 462 5.33 -30.88 -10.91
C ARG A 462 4.02 -30.79 -10.12
N HIS A 463 3.76 -29.69 -9.42
CA HIS A 463 2.50 -29.53 -8.67
C HIS A 463 1.28 -29.33 -9.60
N VAL A 464 1.48 -28.82 -10.82
CA VAL A 464 0.43 -28.73 -11.85
C VAL A 464 0.14 -30.13 -12.38
N MET A 465 1.17 -30.90 -12.72
CA MET A 465 1.04 -32.29 -13.18
C MET A 465 0.39 -33.21 -12.13
N ILE A 466 0.85 -33.14 -10.87
CA ILE A 466 0.24 -33.86 -9.74
C ILE A 466 -1.18 -33.34 -9.46
N GLY A 467 -1.42 -32.03 -9.64
CA GLY A 467 -2.74 -31.42 -9.48
C GLY A 467 -3.75 -31.88 -10.52
N ILE A 468 -3.32 -32.13 -11.76
CA ILE A 468 -4.15 -32.72 -12.81
C ILE A 468 -4.52 -34.15 -12.44
N LEU A 469 -3.53 -34.98 -12.08
CA LEU A 469 -3.77 -36.36 -11.62
C LEU A 469 -4.73 -36.39 -10.42
N HIS A 470 -4.50 -35.55 -9.42
CA HIS A 470 -5.38 -35.43 -8.25
C HIS A 470 -6.79 -34.93 -8.61
N GLY A 471 -6.90 -34.01 -9.57
CA GLY A 471 -8.18 -33.52 -10.08
C GLY A 471 -8.99 -34.59 -10.80
N VAL A 472 -8.33 -35.46 -11.59
CA VAL A 472 -8.97 -36.57 -12.29
C VAL A 472 -9.40 -37.67 -11.30
N ILE A 473 -8.58 -37.98 -10.29
CA ILE A 473 -8.93 -38.95 -9.22
C ILE A 473 -10.10 -38.43 -8.37
N ASN A 474 -10.06 -37.16 -7.94
CA ASN A 474 -11.18 -36.55 -7.20
C ASN A 474 -12.46 -36.52 -8.01
N ARG A 475 -12.35 -36.36 -9.34
CA ARG A 475 -13.51 -36.43 -10.23
C ARG A 475 -14.11 -37.82 -10.25
N ALA A 476 -13.29 -38.87 -10.35
CA ALA A 476 -13.75 -40.25 -10.26
C ALA A 476 -14.44 -40.53 -8.91
N LEU A 477 -13.82 -40.14 -7.79
CA LEU A 477 -14.39 -40.34 -6.46
C LEU A 477 -15.70 -39.59 -6.21
N ALA A 478 -15.89 -38.44 -6.87
CA ALA A 478 -17.08 -37.62 -6.71
C ALA A 478 -18.23 -38.00 -7.66
N ILE A 479 -17.98 -38.88 -8.63
CA ILE A 479 -18.92 -39.16 -9.73
C ILE A 479 -19.19 -40.66 -9.89
N CYS A 480 -18.22 -41.54 -9.64
CA CYS A 480 -18.39 -42.98 -9.82
C CYS A 480 -19.07 -43.61 -8.60
N ASP A 481 -20.10 -44.41 -8.85
CA ASP A 481 -20.59 -45.37 -7.87
C ASP A 481 -19.53 -46.42 -7.55
N GLN A 482 -19.61 -47.00 -6.34
CA GLN A 482 -18.56 -47.85 -5.75
C GLN A 482 -18.13 -49.01 -6.66
N GLU A 483 -19.05 -49.58 -7.43
CA GLU A 483 -18.78 -50.70 -8.35
C GLU A 483 -18.00 -50.32 -9.61
N TYR A 484 -18.10 -49.06 -10.07
CA TYR A 484 -17.41 -48.56 -11.28
C TYR A 484 -16.13 -47.78 -10.95
N LEU A 485 -15.92 -47.48 -9.66
CA LEU A 485 -14.81 -46.66 -9.21
C LEU A 485 -13.44 -47.34 -9.46
N GLU A 486 -13.30 -48.64 -9.22
CA GLU A 486 -12.00 -49.30 -9.39
C GLU A 486 -11.60 -49.41 -10.86
N GLU A 487 -12.57 -49.65 -11.75
CA GLU A 487 -12.35 -49.64 -13.21
C GLU A 487 -11.89 -48.26 -13.69
N GLU A 488 -12.51 -47.19 -13.19
CA GLU A 488 -12.12 -45.81 -13.51
C GLU A 488 -10.74 -45.46 -12.95
N LEU A 489 -10.40 -45.92 -11.74
CA LEU A 489 -9.06 -45.75 -11.18
C LEU A 489 -8.00 -46.50 -12.00
N GLU A 490 -8.30 -47.70 -12.50
CA GLU A 490 -7.39 -48.45 -13.38
C GLU A 490 -7.22 -47.78 -14.74
N HIS A 491 -8.28 -47.18 -15.30
CA HIS A 491 -8.19 -46.34 -16.48
C HIS A 491 -7.25 -45.13 -16.24
N ILE A 492 -7.38 -44.44 -15.11
CA ILE A 492 -6.51 -43.33 -14.72
C ILE A 492 -5.06 -43.82 -14.57
N ARG A 493 -4.82 -44.99 -13.96
CA ARG A 493 -3.48 -45.58 -13.81
C ARG A 493 -2.81 -45.79 -15.18
N ARG A 494 -3.51 -46.44 -16.11
CA ARG A 494 -3.01 -46.67 -17.48
C ARG A 494 -2.75 -45.36 -18.21
N THR A 495 -3.74 -44.46 -18.21
CA THR A 495 -3.65 -43.16 -18.90
C THR A 495 -2.44 -42.34 -18.45
N PHE A 496 -2.24 -42.17 -17.14
CA PHE A 496 -1.11 -41.35 -16.67
C PHE A 496 0.24 -42.06 -16.81
N LYS A 497 0.28 -43.40 -16.77
CA LYS A 497 1.48 -44.17 -17.10
C LYS A 497 1.90 -43.93 -18.56
N ASP A 498 0.95 -43.94 -19.48
CA ASP A 498 1.19 -43.71 -20.91
C ASP A 498 1.61 -42.26 -21.20
N ASN A 499 1.23 -41.31 -20.34
CA ASN A 499 1.72 -39.92 -20.35
C ASN A 499 3.06 -39.75 -19.58
N GLY A 500 3.77 -40.84 -19.27
CA GLY A 500 5.12 -40.84 -18.70
C GLY A 500 5.20 -40.66 -17.18
N TYR A 501 4.09 -40.72 -16.44
CA TYR A 501 4.10 -40.53 -14.98
C TYR A 501 4.65 -41.78 -14.28
N PRO A 502 5.55 -41.64 -13.28
CA PRO A 502 6.06 -42.78 -12.54
C PRO A 502 4.94 -43.53 -11.83
N VAL A 503 4.84 -44.85 -12.04
CA VAL A 503 3.80 -45.70 -11.44
C VAL A 503 3.73 -45.57 -9.91
N ARG A 504 4.90 -45.45 -9.25
CA ARG A 504 4.98 -45.21 -7.80
C ARG A 504 4.31 -43.90 -7.37
N LEU A 505 4.40 -42.85 -8.18
CA LEU A 505 3.75 -41.56 -7.93
C LEU A 505 2.24 -41.69 -8.12
N ILE A 506 1.79 -42.33 -9.20
CA ILE A 506 0.36 -42.53 -9.50
C ILE A 506 -0.31 -43.28 -8.34
N ASN A 507 0.25 -44.44 -7.97
CA ASN A 507 -0.29 -45.28 -6.89
C ASN A 507 -0.24 -44.55 -5.54
N SER A 508 0.83 -43.78 -5.28
CA SER A 508 0.90 -42.99 -4.05
C SER A 508 -0.14 -41.86 -4.01
N VAL A 509 -0.53 -41.26 -5.13
CA VAL A 509 -1.56 -40.21 -5.15
C VAL A 509 -2.94 -40.84 -4.99
N ILE A 510 -3.26 -41.90 -5.74
CA ILE A 510 -4.53 -42.64 -5.61
C ILE A 510 -4.73 -43.09 -4.15
N ARG A 511 -3.74 -43.75 -3.57
CA ARG A 511 -3.80 -44.23 -2.18
C ARG A 511 -4.04 -43.09 -1.19
N ARG A 512 -3.28 -41.98 -1.29
CA ARG A 512 -3.44 -40.83 -0.38
C ARG A 512 -4.81 -40.14 -0.52
N THR A 513 -5.37 -40.15 -1.72
CA THR A 513 -6.68 -39.55 -1.98
C THR A 513 -7.81 -40.44 -1.46
N LEU A 514 -7.69 -41.77 -1.57
CA LEU A 514 -8.63 -42.75 -0.99
C LEU A 514 -8.58 -42.78 0.54
N GLU A 515 -7.38 -42.72 1.14
CA GLU A 515 -7.17 -42.70 2.60
C GLU A 515 -7.63 -41.40 3.27
N GLY A 516 -8.19 -40.44 2.52
CA GLY A 516 -8.91 -39.30 3.09
C GLY A 516 -8.14 -38.52 4.15
N ARG A 517 -6.88 -38.11 3.91
CA ARG A 517 -6.23 -37.17 4.84
C ARG A 517 -6.86 -35.78 4.73
N THR A 518 -7.69 -35.46 5.71
CA THR A 518 -7.91 -34.10 6.21
C THR A 518 -6.55 -33.41 6.27
N ARG A 519 -6.36 -32.36 5.49
CA ARG A 519 -5.27 -31.41 5.78
C ARG A 519 -5.63 -30.78 7.12
N GLU A 520 -5.11 -31.35 8.20
CA GLU A 520 -4.74 -30.55 9.34
C GLU A 520 -3.91 -29.40 8.79
N THR A 521 -4.48 -28.20 8.81
CA THR A 521 -3.68 -26.99 8.72
C THR A 521 -2.77 -27.01 9.93
N ARG A 522 -1.57 -27.56 9.77
CA ARG A 522 -0.51 -27.39 10.76
C ARG A 522 -0.43 -25.88 11.03
N PRO A 523 -0.54 -25.44 12.30
CA PRO A 523 -0.21 -24.06 12.63
C PRO A 523 1.23 -23.86 12.19
N THR A 524 1.42 -23.09 11.12
CA THR A 524 2.75 -22.88 10.54
C THR A 524 3.43 -21.80 11.36
N SER A 525 4.08 -22.22 12.44
CA SER A 525 5.01 -21.43 13.26
C SER A 525 6.38 -21.23 12.60
N GLY A 526 6.56 -21.67 11.35
CA GLY A 526 7.81 -21.51 10.64
C GLY A 526 8.10 -20.08 10.19
N PRO A 527 9.38 -19.75 9.95
CA PRO A 527 9.81 -18.39 9.61
C PRO A 527 9.16 -17.86 8.33
N ARG A 528 9.09 -16.54 8.21
CA ARG A 528 8.61 -15.86 7.00
C ARG A 528 9.82 -15.31 6.25
N LEU A 529 9.97 -15.70 5.00
CA LEU A 529 11.02 -15.24 4.10
C LEU A 529 10.41 -14.28 3.09
N ILE A 530 10.95 -13.06 2.99
CA ILE A 530 10.55 -12.07 1.98
C ILE A 530 11.70 -11.98 0.97
N LEU A 531 11.40 -12.16 -0.32
CA LEU A 531 12.40 -12.17 -1.39
C LEU A 531 12.04 -11.21 -2.51
N PRO A 532 13.00 -10.58 -3.20
CA PRO A 532 12.71 -9.86 -4.43
C PRO A 532 12.15 -10.82 -5.49
N CYS A 533 11.19 -10.33 -6.29
CA CYS A 533 10.55 -11.12 -7.33
C CYS A 533 11.51 -11.33 -8.52
N TYR A 534 12.22 -12.46 -8.53
CA TYR A 534 13.03 -12.92 -9.65
C TYR A 534 12.32 -14.07 -10.38
N ALA A 535 12.01 -13.87 -11.65
CA ALA A 535 11.35 -14.85 -12.48
C ALA A 535 12.15 -16.18 -12.51
N GLY A 536 11.49 -17.30 -12.20
CA GLY A 536 12.07 -18.64 -12.23
C GLY A 536 12.83 -19.04 -10.96
N LEU A 537 13.43 -18.09 -10.23
CA LEU A 537 14.12 -18.33 -8.96
C LEU A 537 13.18 -18.21 -7.76
N GLY A 538 12.32 -17.18 -7.75
CA GLY A 538 11.38 -16.94 -6.68
C GLY A 538 10.46 -18.14 -6.44
N GLU A 539 9.93 -18.74 -7.51
CA GLU A 539 9.04 -19.90 -7.44
C GLU A 539 9.75 -21.17 -6.98
N LYS A 540 11.06 -21.30 -7.24
CA LYS A 540 11.88 -22.41 -6.71
C LYS A 540 12.06 -22.27 -5.19
N ILE A 541 12.38 -21.07 -4.72
CA ILE A 541 12.58 -20.81 -3.28
C ILE A 541 11.25 -20.90 -2.53
N LYS A 542 10.14 -20.43 -3.09
CA LYS A 542 8.80 -20.61 -2.51
C LYS A 542 8.40 -22.09 -2.40
N ARG A 543 8.76 -22.90 -3.39
CA ARG A 543 8.58 -24.36 -3.32
C ARG A 543 9.47 -25.02 -2.26
N LEU A 544 10.71 -24.55 -2.10
CA LEU A 544 11.62 -25.00 -1.05
C LEU A 544 11.07 -24.63 0.34
N GLY A 545 10.62 -23.39 0.53
CA GLY A 545 10.02 -22.94 1.79
C GLY A 545 8.78 -23.72 2.19
N ASN A 546 7.87 -23.97 1.25
CA ASN A 546 6.70 -24.80 1.52
C ASN A 546 7.07 -26.25 1.91
N ARG A 547 8.23 -26.75 1.46
CA ARG A 547 8.74 -28.09 1.80
C ARG A 547 9.47 -28.12 3.15
N LEU A 548 10.21 -27.06 3.46
CA LEU A 548 11.00 -26.90 4.70
C LEU A 548 10.21 -26.20 5.82
N GLY A 549 8.93 -25.90 5.62
CA GLY A 549 8.04 -25.37 6.64
C GLY A 549 8.05 -23.86 6.84
N PHE A 550 8.64 -23.06 5.94
CA PHE A 550 8.67 -21.58 6.01
C PHE A 550 7.93 -20.91 4.86
N LYS A 551 7.33 -19.73 5.11
CA LYS A 551 6.48 -19.02 4.13
C LYS A 551 7.30 -18.03 3.31
N VAL A 552 7.27 -18.13 1.98
CA VAL A 552 7.95 -17.20 1.08
C VAL A 552 6.97 -16.21 0.44
N TRP A 553 7.22 -14.92 0.64
CA TRP A 553 6.53 -13.79 0.02
C TRP A 553 7.46 -13.06 -0.94
N PHE A 554 6.92 -12.53 -2.03
CA PHE A 554 7.71 -11.75 -2.99
C PHE A 554 7.48 -10.27 -2.79
N LYS A 555 8.58 -9.52 -2.69
CA LYS A 555 8.63 -8.07 -2.74
C LYS A 555 8.91 -7.66 -4.19
N GLY A 556 8.17 -6.67 -4.70
CA GLY A 556 8.49 -6.07 -5.99
C GLY A 556 9.85 -5.36 -5.93
N ASN A 557 10.63 -5.43 -7.01
CA ASN A 557 11.85 -4.62 -7.10
C ASN A 557 11.49 -3.13 -6.99
N LYS A 558 12.38 -2.35 -6.36
CA LYS A 558 12.28 -0.88 -6.41
C LYS A 558 12.20 -0.49 -7.89
N ASN A 559 11.17 0.28 -8.26
CA ASN A 559 11.09 0.78 -9.63
C ASN A 559 12.26 1.76 -9.87
N LEU A 560 12.64 1.96 -11.13
CA LEU A 560 13.72 2.88 -11.50
C LEU A 560 13.51 4.27 -10.86
N ARG A 561 12.26 4.69 -10.71
CA ARG A 561 11.86 5.91 -9.99
C ARG A 561 12.37 5.96 -8.55
N CYS A 562 12.31 4.88 -7.77
CA CYS A 562 12.87 4.85 -6.41
C CYS A 562 14.39 4.96 -6.40
N PHE A 563 15.08 4.49 -7.44
CA PHE A 563 16.54 4.61 -7.56
C PHE A 563 16.98 5.99 -8.05
N LEU A 564 16.22 6.59 -8.97
CA LEU A 564 16.55 7.87 -9.56
C LEU A 564 16.09 9.05 -8.70
N ARG A 565 15.07 8.90 -7.84
CA ARG A 565 14.60 9.98 -6.97
C ARG A 565 15.68 10.36 -5.97
N ASN A 566 16.06 11.63 -5.94
CA ASN A 566 17.07 12.19 -5.04
C ASN A 566 16.59 13.49 -4.35
N ASP A 567 15.31 13.81 -4.46
CA ASP A 567 14.65 14.90 -3.73
C ASP A 567 14.52 14.61 -2.22
N LYS A 568 14.52 13.32 -1.87
CA LYS A 568 14.66 12.84 -0.50
C LYS A 568 16.14 12.70 -0.18
N GLU A 569 16.57 13.36 0.89
CA GLU A 569 17.92 13.19 1.39
C GLU A 569 18.10 11.72 1.81
N THR A 570 18.91 10.99 1.05
CA THR A 570 19.15 9.57 1.30
C THR A 570 20.25 9.49 2.34
N ARG A 571 20.00 8.84 3.48
CA ARG A 571 21.03 8.68 4.51
C ARG A 571 22.26 8.03 3.89
N ARG A 572 23.43 8.50 4.32
CA ARG A 572 24.66 7.78 4.03
C ARG A 572 24.54 6.36 4.63
N PRO A 573 24.92 5.29 3.90
CA PRO A 573 24.72 3.91 4.33
C PRO A 573 25.31 3.56 5.71
N ASP A 574 26.33 4.28 6.17
CA ASP A 574 26.93 4.16 7.50
C ASP A 574 25.99 4.55 8.65
N ARG A 575 24.94 5.33 8.34
CA ARG A 575 23.91 5.80 9.28
C ARG A 575 22.58 5.03 9.16
N CYS A 576 22.50 4.05 8.26
CA CYS A 576 21.37 3.15 8.10
C CYS A 576 21.48 1.92 9.03
N ARG A 577 20.35 1.27 9.29
CA ARG A 577 20.21 0.03 10.09
C ARG A 577 19.69 -1.07 9.19
N GLY A 578 19.78 -2.33 9.63
CA GLY A 578 19.48 -3.46 8.75
C GLY A 578 20.47 -3.55 7.60
N VAL A 579 21.67 -2.98 7.75
CA VAL A 579 22.66 -2.98 6.68
C VAL A 579 23.43 -4.28 6.69
N VAL A 580 23.63 -4.83 5.50
CA VAL A 580 24.66 -5.84 5.27
C VAL A 580 25.96 -5.09 5.07
N TYR A 581 26.99 -5.41 5.85
CA TYR A 581 28.28 -4.76 5.79
C TYR A 581 29.41 -5.77 5.63
N ALA A 582 30.50 -5.31 5.02
CA ALA A 582 31.74 -6.07 4.93
C ALA A 582 32.84 -5.40 5.75
N ILE A 583 33.63 -6.21 6.45
CA ILE A 583 34.88 -5.83 7.09
C ILE A 583 36.00 -6.61 6.42
N THR A 584 36.94 -5.92 5.78
CA THR A 584 38.07 -6.52 5.07
C THR A 584 39.32 -6.49 5.94
N CYS A 585 40.05 -7.61 5.95
CA CYS A 585 41.35 -7.73 6.60
C CYS A 585 42.48 -7.58 5.56
N ALA A 586 43.67 -7.18 6.02
CA ALA A 586 44.86 -7.08 5.18
C ALA A 586 45.31 -8.45 4.60
N CYS A 587 44.91 -9.56 5.21
CA CYS A 587 45.10 -10.91 4.66
C CYS A 587 44.09 -11.27 3.55
N SER A 588 43.33 -10.29 3.03
CA SER A 588 42.26 -10.45 2.03
C SER A 588 41.00 -11.20 2.51
N ALA A 589 40.94 -11.62 3.78
CA ALA A 589 39.71 -12.15 4.36
C ALA A 589 38.63 -11.06 4.47
N SER A 590 37.38 -11.42 4.17
CA SER A 590 36.23 -10.51 4.27
C SER A 590 35.16 -11.11 5.17
N TYR A 591 34.85 -10.42 6.26
CA TYR A 591 33.71 -10.75 7.10
C TYR A 591 32.47 -10.01 6.60
N ILE A 592 31.42 -10.74 6.27
CA ILE A 592 30.12 -10.17 5.91
C ILE A 592 29.16 -10.41 7.07
N GLY A 593 28.59 -9.32 7.59
CA GLY A 593 27.63 -9.35 8.68
C GLY A 593 26.38 -8.55 8.35
N GLU A 594 25.30 -8.84 9.06
CA GLU A 594 24.09 -8.02 9.09
C GLU A 594 24.00 -7.35 10.47
N THR A 595 23.49 -6.13 10.55
CA THR A 595 23.25 -5.46 11.83
C THR A 595 21.92 -4.75 11.88
N GLY A 596 21.15 -4.97 12.97
CA GLY A 596 19.97 -4.17 13.30
C GLY A 596 20.30 -2.80 13.93
N ASN A 597 21.57 -2.55 14.22
CA ASN A 597 22.08 -1.26 14.69
C ASN A 597 22.72 -0.48 13.52
N THR A 598 23.19 0.75 13.77
CA THR A 598 23.93 1.48 12.74
C THR A 598 25.28 0.82 12.48
N LEU A 599 25.79 0.96 11.25
CA LEU A 599 27.11 0.41 10.89
C LEU A 599 28.21 0.91 11.83
N ALA A 600 28.19 2.20 12.18
CA ALA A 600 29.13 2.79 13.12
C ALA A 600 29.09 2.13 14.52
N HIS A 601 27.89 1.82 15.03
CA HIS A 601 27.74 1.16 16.32
C HIS A 601 28.25 -0.27 16.27
N ARG A 602 27.87 -1.03 15.22
CA ARG A 602 28.33 -2.40 15.05
C ARG A 602 29.84 -2.49 14.84
N TYR A 603 30.42 -1.53 14.13
CA TYR A 603 31.86 -1.41 13.98
C TYR A 603 32.56 -1.22 15.33
N GLN A 604 32.03 -0.33 16.18
CA GLN A 604 32.55 -0.15 17.54
C GLN A 604 32.45 -1.42 18.39
N ASP A 605 31.37 -2.21 18.27
CA ASP A 605 31.24 -3.48 18.97
C ASP A 605 32.34 -4.47 18.56
N HIS A 606 32.60 -4.59 17.25
CA HIS A 606 33.69 -5.42 16.75
C HIS A 606 35.06 -4.93 17.22
N MET A 607 35.30 -3.62 17.25
CA MET A 607 36.54 -3.04 17.73
C MET A 607 36.72 -3.21 19.25
N LYS A 608 35.65 -3.10 20.04
CA LYS A 608 35.67 -3.37 21.48
C LYS A 608 36.00 -4.84 21.76
N ALA A 609 35.37 -5.77 21.06
CA ALA A 609 35.68 -7.20 21.20
C ALA A 609 37.12 -7.52 20.77
N LEU A 610 37.62 -6.89 19.70
CA LEU A 610 39.00 -7.04 19.27
C LEU A 610 40.01 -6.45 20.29
N THR A 611 39.69 -5.28 20.85
CA THR A 611 40.51 -4.64 21.88
C THR A 611 40.51 -5.49 23.16
N TRP A 612 39.35 -6.03 23.54
CA TRP A 612 39.20 -6.94 24.66
C TRP A 612 40.07 -8.20 24.49
N TYR A 613 40.00 -8.85 23.33
CA TYR A 613 40.83 -10.00 22.99
C TYR A 613 42.33 -9.66 23.08
N ARG A 614 42.77 -8.56 22.48
CA ARG A 614 44.19 -8.12 22.51
C ARG A 614 44.69 -7.84 23.92
N ASN A 615 43.89 -7.15 24.72
CA ASN A 615 44.24 -6.86 26.11
C ASN A 615 44.38 -8.14 26.96
N ALA A 616 43.60 -9.18 26.67
CA ALA A 616 43.73 -10.47 27.34
C ALA A 616 44.99 -11.24 26.87
N VAL A 617 45.31 -11.21 25.58
CA VAL A 617 46.57 -11.77 25.03
C VAL A 617 47.80 -11.09 25.63
N ASP A 618 47.81 -9.75 25.71
CA ASP A 618 48.90 -8.99 26.28
C ASP A 618 49.14 -9.36 27.76
N ARG A 619 48.05 -9.53 28.54
CA ARG A 619 48.14 -10.00 29.93
C ARG A 619 48.66 -11.43 30.04
N LEU A 620 48.23 -12.33 29.16
CA LEU A 620 48.73 -13.71 29.11
C LEU A 620 50.23 -13.77 28.80
N ASN A 621 50.71 -12.85 27.95
CA ASN A 621 52.11 -12.75 27.55
C ASN A 621 52.97 -11.87 28.47
N GLY A 622 52.43 -11.40 29.60
CA GLY A 622 53.16 -10.58 30.58
C GLY A 622 53.51 -9.16 30.09
N VAL A 623 52.84 -8.67 29.05
CA VAL A 623 53.04 -7.32 28.51
C VAL A 623 52.27 -6.30 29.38
N PRO A 624 52.92 -5.22 29.86
CA PRO A 624 52.26 -4.22 30.70
C PRO A 624 51.11 -3.51 29.95
N SER A 625 49.93 -3.53 30.56
CA SER A 625 48.69 -2.93 30.02
C SER A 625 48.87 -1.43 29.73
N ARG A 626 48.48 -1.01 28.52
CA ARG A 626 48.47 0.41 28.10
C ARG A 626 47.34 1.24 28.71
N THR A 627 46.41 0.64 29.46
CA THR A 627 45.28 1.33 30.09
C THR A 627 45.30 1.15 31.61
N GLN A 628 45.98 2.07 32.30
CA GLN A 628 45.84 2.27 33.75
C GLN A 628 44.61 3.14 34.01
N ARG A 629 43.42 2.54 34.18
CA ARG A 629 42.30 3.05 35.01
C ARG A 629 41.08 2.13 34.89
N GLY A 630 40.84 1.34 35.92
CA GLY A 630 39.67 0.46 36.03
C GLY A 630 39.85 -0.64 37.07
N ARG A 631 38.73 -1.23 37.52
CA ARG A 631 38.71 -2.41 38.41
C ARG A 631 39.46 -3.57 37.73
N PRO A 632 40.31 -4.34 38.44
CA PRO A 632 40.97 -5.51 37.88
C PRO A 632 39.93 -6.46 37.28
N PRO A 633 40.16 -7.01 36.07
CA PRO A 633 39.28 -8.01 35.52
C PRO A 633 39.22 -9.24 36.44
N THR A 634 38.02 -9.78 36.65
CA THR A 634 37.77 -10.92 37.54
C THR A 634 37.89 -12.29 36.84
N LEU A 635 38.05 -12.30 35.51
CA LEU A 635 38.07 -13.50 34.69
C LEU A 635 39.52 -13.84 34.29
N ASP A 636 39.80 -15.13 34.10
CA ASP A 636 41.09 -15.58 33.59
C ASP A 636 41.33 -15.05 32.16
N PRO A 637 42.56 -14.61 31.79
CA PRO A 637 42.83 -14.11 30.43
C PRO A 637 42.44 -15.09 29.31
N ARG A 638 42.52 -16.40 29.52
CA ARG A 638 42.10 -17.39 28.51
C ARG A 638 40.58 -17.43 28.37
N GLU A 639 39.84 -17.34 29.47
CA GLU A 639 38.37 -17.24 29.45
C GLU A 639 37.91 -15.93 28.80
N GLU A 640 38.61 -14.81 29.03
CA GLU A 640 38.32 -13.54 28.37
C GLU A 640 38.58 -13.58 26.85
N MET A 641 39.67 -14.22 26.44
CA MET A 641 39.96 -14.45 25.02
C MET A 641 38.85 -15.28 24.37
N GLU A 642 38.39 -16.34 25.04
CA GLU A 642 37.30 -17.19 24.54
C GLU A 642 36.00 -16.40 24.40
N GLN A 643 35.59 -15.64 25.43
CA GLN A 643 34.38 -14.82 25.36
C GLN A 643 34.45 -13.73 24.26
N ALA A 644 35.62 -13.11 24.06
CA ALA A 644 35.81 -12.11 23.01
C ALA A 644 35.70 -12.72 21.60
N THR A 645 36.23 -13.93 21.39
CA THR A 645 36.10 -14.65 20.10
C THR A 645 34.67 -15.14 19.85
N GLN A 646 33.94 -15.55 20.89
CA GLN A 646 32.51 -15.91 20.78
C GLN A 646 31.63 -14.69 20.49
N ALA A 647 31.98 -13.51 21.03
CA ALA A 647 31.22 -12.27 20.83
C ALA A 647 31.40 -11.66 19.43
N SER A 648 32.50 -11.96 18.73
CA SER A 648 32.86 -11.28 17.46
C SER A 648 33.67 -12.17 16.53
N ALA A 649 33.11 -12.47 15.36
CA ALA A 649 33.83 -13.17 14.28
C ALA A 649 35.09 -12.41 13.80
N VAL A 650 35.14 -11.07 13.98
CA VAL A 650 36.33 -10.27 13.70
C VAL A 650 37.44 -10.55 14.73
N ALA A 651 37.09 -10.74 16.00
CA ALA A 651 38.04 -11.11 17.05
C ALA A 651 38.51 -12.56 16.88
N GLN A 652 37.60 -13.47 16.52
CA GLN A 652 37.92 -14.85 16.16
C GLN A 652 38.90 -14.92 14.98
N HIS A 653 38.66 -14.15 13.92
CA HIS A 653 39.58 -14.10 12.78
C HIS A 653 40.95 -13.52 13.18
N ALA A 654 40.96 -12.45 14.00
CA ALA A 654 42.20 -11.86 14.47
C ALA A 654 43.06 -12.82 15.31
N ALA A 655 42.44 -13.77 16.03
CA ALA A 655 43.14 -14.81 16.79
C ALA A 655 43.97 -15.77 15.91
N ALA A 656 43.57 -15.94 14.64
CA ALA A 656 44.20 -16.86 13.70
C ALA A 656 44.93 -16.15 12.54
N CYS A 657 45.01 -14.82 12.57
CA CYS A 657 45.53 -14.03 11.45
C CYS A 657 46.98 -13.56 11.71
N GLU A 658 47.90 -13.92 10.82
CA GLU A 658 49.32 -13.53 10.87
C GLU A 658 49.56 -12.03 10.58
N ARG A 659 48.59 -11.36 9.93
CA ARG A 659 48.60 -9.91 9.64
C ARG A 659 47.31 -9.27 10.18
N PRO A 660 47.16 -9.17 11.52
CA PRO A 660 45.93 -8.67 12.11
C PRO A 660 45.74 -7.19 11.74
N PRO A 661 44.49 -6.72 11.62
CA PRO A 661 44.21 -5.36 11.18
C PRO A 661 44.83 -4.34 12.15
N THR A 662 45.77 -3.52 11.65
CA THR A 662 46.41 -2.44 12.39
C THR A 662 45.43 -1.31 12.65
N THR A 663 45.38 -0.80 13.88
CA THR A 663 44.54 0.32 14.34
C THR A 663 45.00 1.69 13.83
N GLY A 664 45.40 1.78 12.57
CA GLY A 664 45.69 3.03 11.87
C GLY A 664 44.56 3.37 10.91
N GLU A 665 44.30 4.66 10.72
CA GLU A 665 43.19 5.27 9.94
C GLU A 665 43.09 4.85 8.45
N GLY A 666 43.79 3.79 8.00
CA GLY A 666 43.83 3.32 6.62
C GLY A 666 43.39 1.88 6.34
N ALA A 667 43.00 1.04 7.30
CA ALA A 667 42.84 -0.41 7.05
C ALA A 667 41.45 -1.05 7.30
N LEU A 668 40.43 -0.32 7.77
CA LEU A 668 39.11 -0.89 8.07
C LEU A 668 37.98 0.07 7.68
N GLN A 669 37.67 0.18 6.40
CA GLN A 669 36.39 0.78 5.98
C GLN A 669 35.32 -0.30 6.01
N GLY A 670 34.48 -0.30 7.06
CA GLY A 670 33.22 -1.03 7.03
C GLY A 670 32.41 -0.51 5.83
N LYS A 671 32.31 -1.30 4.76
CA LYS A 671 31.55 -0.91 3.58
C LYS A 671 30.15 -1.50 3.70
N ALA A 672 29.14 -0.64 3.80
CA ALA A 672 27.76 -1.08 3.62
C ALA A 672 27.63 -1.64 2.20
N LEU A 673 27.24 -2.92 2.10
CA LEU A 673 27.00 -3.59 0.83
C LEU A 673 25.59 -3.33 0.34
N TYR A 674 24.60 -3.36 1.25
CA TYR A 674 23.19 -3.12 0.96
C TYR A 674 22.43 -2.72 2.22
N ASP A 675 21.40 -1.89 2.07
CA ASP A 675 20.42 -1.59 3.11
C ASP A 675 19.24 -2.58 2.99
N GLN A 676 18.93 -3.34 4.05
CA GLN A 676 17.75 -4.22 4.08
C GLN A 676 16.48 -3.49 4.51
N GLU A 677 16.56 -2.26 5.03
CA GLU A 677 15.37 -1.48 5.36
C GLU A 677 14.68 -1.00 4.07
N ASP A 678 13.80 -1.86 3.54
CA ASP A 678 12.46 -1.48 3.07
C ASP A 678 11.55 -2.72 3.05
#